data_AF-A0AA36IS74-F1
#
_entry.id   AF-A0AA36IS74-F1
#
_cell.length_a   1.000
_cell.length_b   1.000
_cell.length_c   1.000
_cell.angle_alpha   90.00
_cell.angle_beta   90.00
_cell.angle_gamma   90.00
#
_symmetry.space_group_name_H-M   'P 1'
#
loop_
_entity.id
_entity.type
_entity.pdbx_description
1 polymer ?
#
loop_
_entity_poly.entity_id
_entity_poly.type
_entity_poly.pdbx_seq_one_letter_code
_entity_poly.pdbx_strand_id
1 'polypeptide(L)'
;MIAESVWNSSAAAFEFPDYDCQWAGQIAGAAAEWSELREQLIAGGLELSPSTLALAHVALEQNDAAAACPLGRAAACWALHVAGVRSCEQADDVFQLLPAISTRWPLLRFLATVHRQGSRARGSCEQLPHPSIRWDDFRAAVEAAALEEFEEDKMETLSGPALEAAASEASGIVWKYSSAAEYEGIPIGTWTAQCRHGVAAAFALRAFGLILGDLDVFKMVESSLSIIGENRIIDLLDSGWALFATLHRLSCAKKRWDDVALAPRDLQPMPFQTQADFDFHQASPAAQLLAELLSRAAPGPVLVVFLPTARAHMLPRYVAHLEKPGLDILGRSLFLPQSEHIRRDCIELVDSCLPVLSVFPELAKYSLLAFAAQLKVDVLFTEMDTFWLQNPFPRLAHSDGADVYVPQEFYSSQTRPSIMLVRSNTRSWKTLAAMATWLLRFPFISANLGMQHLLEPDRPGFVPSVSFLRPVEELRLGVLDSENEFVTLDGWFGHPEAIVALELGGFFADDFKLPLLDQLYAGTADSQKLILGLQKSMSPKRPLHAHRPITMPTDVRIVHVNFADGCCEAEQQRSSSTAMEFGANESRALGGQFLDAEFRSRNAHLLDWVRGSELTNGKTPSGKVGYYVWKPYVVLKTLKDPAIQWNEIVLWTDAGVHFISPLRPLVRDYLAHGDVSATQTPMMECDVTKRDAFLLLDADYESIIRTNQIATGIILARKTPLSIRFMEHWLAACEDERIITETPSVLGHPDYPHFRHHNDDQSAFSLLFKKYGFHPFLQAERDLYVVAARNAAKFVAASDAFALGKSCSQDEYISAANAAASP
;
A
#
# COMPACT_ATOMS: atom_id res chain seq x y z
N MET A 1 -14.23 20.03 -12.42
CA MET A 1 -14.52 20.18 -13.87
C MET A 1 -13.75 19.22 -14.78
N ILE A 2 -12.56 18.71 -14.43
CA ILE A 2 -11.87 17.63 -15.21
C ILE A 2 -12.43 16.22 -14.87
N ALA A 3 -13.16 16.07 -13.76
CA ALA A 3 -13.77 14.79 -13.35
C ALA A 3 -15.04 14.39 -14.13
N GLU A 4 -15.74 15.34 -14.77
CA GLU A 4 -17.00 15.05 -15.51
C GLU A 4 -16.75 14.61 -16.96
N SER A 5 -15.64 14.98 -17.59
CA SER A 5 -15.33 14.53 -18.96
C SER A 5 -14.98 13.03 -19.02
N VAL A 6 -14.48 12.47 -17.91
CA VAL A 6 -14.20 11.03 -17.76
C VAL A 6 -15.49 10.23 -17.53
N TRP A 7 -16.55 10.85 -17.02
CA TRP A 7 -17.81 10.17 -16.75
C TRP A 7 -18.65 9.98 -18.01
N ASN A 8 -18.59 10.88 -19.01
CA ASN A 8 -19.39 10.72 -20.23
C ASN A 8 -18.90 9.61 -21.18
N SER A 9 -17.77 8.95 -20.89
CA SER A 9 -17.40 7.68 -21.54
C SER A 9 -17.92 6.43 -20.81
N SER A 10 -18.57 6.58 -19.64
CA SER A 10 -19.09 5.46 -18.83
C SER A 10 -20.33 4.75 -19.41
N ALA A 11 -20.82 5.19 -20.58
CA ALA A 11 -21.84 4.49 -21.36
C ALA A 11 -21.25 3.62 -22.49
N ALA A 12 -19.95 3.73 -22.77
CA ALA A 12 -19.27 2.86 -23.72
C ALA A 12 -18.62 1.71 -22.94
N ALA A 13 -19.23 0.54 -23.02
CA ALA A 13 -18.53 -0.68 -22.71
C ALA A 13 -17.27 -0.76 -23.61
N PHE A 14 -16.12 -1.15 -23.03
CA PHE A 14 -15.00 -1.80 -23.74
C PHE A 14 -14.04 -1.06 -24.68
N GLU A 15 -14.06 0.25 -24.90
CA GLU A 15 -13.04 0.85 -25.79
C GLU A 15 -11.77 1.28 -25.04
N PHE A 16 -11.00 0.30 -24.56
CA PHE A 16 -9.54 0.44 -24.59
C PHE A 16 -9.11 0.23 -26.05
N PRO A 17 -8.12 0.96 -26.58
CA PRO A 17 -7.57 0.60 -27.88
C PRO A 17 -7.10 -0.86 -27.83
N ASP A 18 -7.55 -1.68 -28.79
CA ASP A 18 -7.14 -3.08 -28.89
C ASP A 18 -5.68 -3.18 -29.37
N TYR A 19 -4.75 -2.83 -28.46
CA TYR A 19 -3.31 -2.90 -28.71
C TYR A 19 -2.82 -4.33 -28.94
N ASP A 20 -3.62 -5.32 -28.53
CA ASP A 20 -3.35 -6.74 -28.69
C ASP A 20 -3.87 -7.31 -30.01
N CYS A 21 -4.63 -6.53 -30.76
CA CYS A 21 -5.22 -6.94 -32.02
C CYS A 21 -6.10 -8.19 -31.90
N GLN A 22 -6.76 -8.37 -30.75
CA GLN A 22 -7.68 -9.49 -30.52
C GLN A 22 -8.79 -9.53 -31.57
N TRP A 23 -9.22 -8.36 -32.06
CA TRP A 23 -10.28 -8.24 -33.06
C TRP A 23 -9.77 -8.08 -34.48
N ALA A 24 -8.45 -8.17 -34.71
CA ALA A 24 -7.86 -8.12 -36.04
C ALA A 24 -8.17 -9.38 -36.88
N GLY A 25 -8.65 -10.46 -36.24
CA GLY A 25 -9.11 -11.68 -36.91
C GLY A 25 -7.99 -12.50 -37.56
N GLN A 26 -8.28 -13.10 -38.72
CA GLN A 26 -7.35 -13.92 -39.48
C GLN A 26 -6.21 -13.10 -40.10
N ILE A 27 -5.00 -13.65 -40.08
CA ILE A 27 -3.87 -13.08 -40.80
C ILE A 27 -4.14 -13.33 -42.30
N ALA A 28 -4.24 -12.25 -43.08
CA ALA A 28 -4.53 -12.35 -44.50
C ALA A 28 -3.54 -13.28 -45.22
N GLY A 29 -4.05 -14.33 -45.87
CA GLY A 29 -3.22 -15.33 -46.56
C GLY A 29 -2.74 -16.49 -45.69
N ALA A 30 -3.11 -16.54 -44.41
CA ALA A 30 -2.91 -17.68 -43.52
C ALA A 30 -4.26 -18.22 -43.00
N ALA A 31 -4.25 -19.48 -42.53
CA ALA A 31 -5.40 -20.04 -41.82
C ALA A 31 -5.42 -19.65 -40.32
N ALA A 32 -4.35 -19.02 -39.84
CA ALA A 32 -4.11 -18.65 -38.45
C ALA A 32 -4.57 -17.21 -38.16
N GLU A 33 -4.88 -16.95 -36.89
CA GLU A 33 -5.27 -15.62 -36.39
C GLU A 33 -4.07 -14.84 -35.82
N TRP A 34 -4.23 -13.52 -35.67
CA TRP A 34 -3.22 -12.67 -35.03
C TRP A 34 -2.93 -13.10 -33.58
N SER A 35 -3.97 -13.52 -32.85
CA SER A 35 -3.87 -14.09 -31.51
C SER A 35 -2.99 -15.34 -31.50
N GLU A 36 -3.17 -16.24 -32.47
CA GLU A 36 -2.39 -17.48 -32.59
C GLU A 36 -0.90 -17.18 -32.84
N LEU A 37 -0.58 -16.27 -33.77
CA LEU A 37 0.81 -15.86 -34.01
C LEU A 37 1.45 -15.28 -32.74
N ARG A 38 0.73 -14.41 -32.03
CA ARG A 38 1.20 -13.81 -30.78
C ARG A 38 1.57 -14.87 -29.75
N GLU A 39 0.68 -15.84 -29.49
CA GLU A 39 0.94 -16.92 -28.55
C GLU A 39 2.14 -17.79 -28.97
N GLN A 40 2.27 -18.09 -30.27
CA GLN A 40 3.43 -18.81 -30.78
C GLN A 40 4.75 -18.04 -30.59
N LEU A 41 4.74 -16.71 -30.77
CA LEU A 41 5.91 -15.86 -30.56
C LEU A 41 6.29 -15.77 -29.07
N ILE A 42 5.31 -15.69 -28.17
CA ILE A 42 5.55 -15.71 -26.71
C ILE A 42 6.16 -17.06 -26.31
N ALA A 43 5.53 -18.16 -26.71
CA ALA A 43 5.93 -19.52 -26.34
C ALA A 43 7.31 -19.91 -26.90
N GLY A 44 7.62 -19.50 -28.13
CA GLY A 44 8.91 -19.79 -28.76
C GLY A 44 10.07 -18.96 -28.21
N GLY A 45 9.80 -17.87 -27.49
CA GLY A 45 10.83 -17.01 -26.94
C GLY A 45 11.85 -16.54 -27.98
N LEU A 46 13.15 -16.76 -27.75
CA LEU A 46 14.20 -16.46 -28.72
C LEU A 46 14.49 -17.63 -29.69
N GLU A 47 13.92 -18.80 -29.45
CA GLU A 47 14.10 -20.02 -30.25
C GLU A 47 12.80 -20.39 -30.97
N LEU A 48 12.47 -19.61 -32.00
CA LEU A 48 11.21 -19.73 -32.72
C LEU A 48 11.19 -20.95 -33.66
N SER A 49 10.05 -21.65 -33.70
CA SER A 49 9.87 -22.79 -34.61
C SER A 49 9.83 -22.36 -36.09
N PRO A 50 10.24 -23.22 -37.05
CA PRO A 50 10.13 -22.91 -38.48
C PRO A 50 8.71 -22.53 -38.93
N SER A 51 7.69 -23.15 -38.35
CA SER A 51 6.28 -22.83 -38.60
C SER A 51 5.91 -21.42 -38.13
N THR A 52 6.40 -21.01 -36.96
CA THR A 52 6.16 -19.68 -36.40
C THR A 52 6.84 -18.60 -37.25
N LEU A 53 8.08 -18.86 -37.69
CA LEU A 53 8.81 -17.93 -38.58
C LEU A 53 8.13 -17.79 -39.94
N ALA A 54 7.60 -18.89 -40.50
CA ALA A 54 6.84 -18.83 -41.76
C ALA A 54 5.56 -17.98 -41.61
N LEU A 55 4.83 -18.15 -40.49
CA LEU A 55 3.64 -17.35 -40.21
C LEU A 55 3.98 -15.87 -40.00
N ALA A 56 5.06 -15.57 -39.28
CA ALA A 56 5.57 -14.21 -39.12
C ALA A 56 5.94 -13.56 -40.46
N HIS A 57 6.52 -14.32 -41.40
CA HIS A 57 6.85 -13.84 -42.73
C HIS A 57 5.59 -13.45 -43.52
N VAL A 58 4.56 -14.29 -43.51
CA VAL A 58 3.26 -14.01 -44.14
C VAL A 58 2.63 -12.74 -43.57
N ALA A 59 2.72 -12.52 -42.25
CA ALA A 59 2.20 -11.33 -41.59
C ALA A 59 2.91 -10.02 -42.02
N LEU A 60 4.13 -10.08 -42.56
CA LEU A 60 4.89 -8.90 -43.00
C LEU A 60 4.67 -8.48 -44.45
N GLU A 61 4.44 -9.44 -45.34
CA GLU A 61 4.47 -9.24 -46.80
C GLU A 61 3.27 -8.45 -47.36
N GLN A 62 2.18 -8.30 -46.60
CA GLN A 62 0.93 -7.73 -47.11
C GLN A 62 0.63 -6.35 -46.50
N ASN A 63 0.39 -5.35 -47.34
CA ASN A 63 0.22 -3.95 -46.92
C ASN A 63 -1.09 -3.67 -46.17
N ASP A 64 -2.18 -4.41 -46.43
CA ASP A 64 -3.47 -4.23 -45.73
C ASP A 64 -3.43 -4.74 -44.28
N ALA A 65 -2.47 -5.61 -43.94
CA ALA A 65 -2.29 -6.19 -42.61
C ALA A 65 -1.85 -5.13 -41.56
N ALA A 66 -1.16 -4.07 -41.99
CA ALA A 66 -0.72 -2.98 -41.11
C ALA A 66 -1.88 -2.15 -40.54
N ALA A 67 -3.02 -2.09 -41.23
CA ALA A 67 -4.21 -1.42 -40.71
C ALA A 67 -4.95 -2.26 -39.65
N ALA A 68 -4.79 -3.60 -39.70
CA ALA A 68 -5.46 -4.52 -38.78
C ALA A 68 -4.67 -4.74 -37.48
N CYS A 69 -3.34 -4.86 -37.53
CA CYS A 69 -2.51 -5.07 -36.34
C CYS A 69 -1.09 -4.50 -36.44
N PRO A 70 -0.87 -3.20 -36.16
CA PRO A 70 0.46 -2.57 -36.22
C PRO A 70 1.50 -3.21 -35.29
N LEU A 71 1.12 -3.51 -34.04
CA LEU A 71 2.02 -4.08 -33.03
C LEU A 71 2.38 -5.53 -33.34
N GLY A 72 1.45 -6.32 -33.85
CA GLY A 72 1.72 -7.69 -34.28
C GLY A 72 2.63 -7.77 -35.48
N ARG A 73 2.46 -6.88 -36.46
CA ARG A 73 3.39 -6.75 -37.58
C ARG A 73 4.79 -6.38 -37.08
N ALA A 74 4.91 -5.44 -36.16
CA ALA A 74 6.19 -5.07 -35.55
C ALA A 74 6.81 -6.25 -34.78
N ALA A 75 6.04 -7.01 -34.01
CA ALA A 75 6.55 -8.18 -33.31
C ALA A 75 7.05 -9.27 -34.28
N ALA A 76 6.29 -9.58 -35.34
CA ALA A 76 6.68 -10.52 -36.39
C ALA A 76 7.98 -10.08 -37.11
N CYS A 77 8.10 -8.78 -37.37
CA CYS A 77 9.26 -8.12 -37.95
C CYS A 77 10.53 -8.35 -37.12
N TRP A 78 10.46 -8.06 -35.82
CA TRP A 78 11.61 -8.22 -34.93
C TRP A 78 11.90 -9.68 -34.57
N ALA A 79 10.88 -10.54 -34.50
CA ALA A 79 11.03 -11.98 -34.36
C ALA A 79 11.90 -12.59 -35.48
N LEU A 80 11.60 -12.23 -36.73
CA LEU A 80 12.36 -12.65 -37.90
C LEU A 80 13.80 -12.11 -37.87
N HIS A 81 13.98 -10.86 -37.43
CA HIS A 81 15.31 -10.27 -37.26
C HIS A 81 16.16 -11.05 -36.25
N VAL A 82 15.60 -11.37 -35.07
CA VAL A 82 16.27 -12.19 -34.04
C VAL A 82 16.64 -13.58 -34.59
N ALA A 83 15.79 -14.16 -35.44
CA ALA A 83 16.05 -15.42 -36.13
C ALA A 83 17.03 -15.33 -37.32
N GLY A 84 17.63 -14.15 -37.57
CA GLY A 84 18.63 -13.95 -38.63
C GLY A 84 18.05 -13.70 -40.03
N VAL A 85 16.74 -13.49 -40.15
CA VAL A 85 16.08 -13.12 -41.41
C VAL A 85 16.10 -11.59 -41.54
N ARG A 86 16.92 -11.06 -42.45
CA ARG A 86 17.03 -9.61 -42.70
C ARG A 86 15.84 -9.09 -43.52
N SER A 87 14.67 -9.03 -42.90
CA SER A 87 13.46 -8.46 -43.50
C SER A 87 13.08 -7.09 -42.91
N CYS A 88 13.71 -6.69 -41.80
CA CYS A 88 13.34 -5.51 -41.03
C CYS A 88 14.58 -4.71 -40.58
N GLU A 89 15.01 -3.75 -41.40
CA GLU A 89 16.08 -2.81 -41.04
C GLU A 89 15.66 -1.33 -41.20
N GLN A 90 14.42 -1.04 -41.62
CA GLN A 90 13.98 0.33 -41.97
C GLN A 90 12.73 0.77 -41.19
N ALA A 91 12.89 1.10 -39.91
CA ALA A 91 11.84 1.82 -39.18
C ALA A 91 12.42 3.12 -38.60
N ASP A 92 12.40 4.18 -39.40
CA ASP A 92 12.56 5.58 -38.95
C ASP A 92 11.26 6.13 -38.30
N ASP A 93 10.25 5.27 -38.13
CA ASP A 93 8.94 5.63 -37.61
C ASP A 93 8.97 5.94 -36.10
N VAL A 94 8.09 6.87 -35.70
CA VAL A 94 7.84 7.21 -34.30
C VAL A 94 7.27 5.99 -33.57
N PHE A 95 7.96 5.54 -32.53
CA PHE A 95 7.53 4.40 -31.72
C PHE A 95 6.68 4.83 -30.54
N GLN A 96 5.49 4.27 -30.43
CA GLN A 96 4.64 4.50 -29.27
C GLN A 96 4.95 3.46 -28.19
N LEU A 97 5.82 3.83 -27.24
CA LEU A 97 6.22 2.97 -26.13
C LEU A 97 5.05 2.55 -25.23
N LEU A 98 4.07 3.43 -25.01
CA LEU A 98 2.94 3.15 -24.14
C LEU A 98 2.06 2.00 -24.67
N PRO A 99 1.63 1.99 -25.95
CA PRO A 99 1.04 0.81 -26.60
C PRO A 99 1.89 -0.45 -26.47
N ALA A 100 3.21 -0.36 -26.69
CA ALA A 100 4.12 -1.50 -26.63
C ALA A 100 4.25 -2.10 -25.20
N ILE A 101 4.23 -1.27 -24.16
CA ILE A 101 4.19 -1.72 -22.75
C ILE A 101 2.79 -2.24 -22.39
N SER A 102 1.77 -1.77 -23.11
CA SER A 102 0.38 -2.11 -22.85
C SER A 102 -0.09 -3.38 -23.55
N THR A 103 0.72 -4.01 -24.40
CA THR A 103 0.36 -5.21 -25.16
C THR A 103 1.07 -6.47 -24.66
N ARG A 104 0.55 -7.63 -25.03
CA ARG A 104 1.16 -8.97 -24.96
C ARG A 104 2.16 -9.27 -26.08
N TRP A 105 2.18 -8.49 -27.16
CA TRP A 105 3.12 -8.71 -28.24
C TRP A 105 4.56 -8.69 -27.68
N PRO A 106 5.39 -9.73 -27.90
CA PRO A 106 6.76 -9.81 -27.35
C PRO A 106 7.75 -8.86 -28.06
N LEU A 107 7.24 -7.72 -28.54
CA LEU A 107 7.97 -6.70 -29.26
C LEU A 107 9.11 -6.10 -28.43
N LEU A 108 8.83 -5.70 -27.18
CA LEU A 108 9.86 -5.14 -26.28
C LEU A 108 10.96 -6.18 -25.98
N ARG A 109 10.60 -7.46 -25.86
CA ARG A 109 11.53 -8.57 -25.66
C ARG A 109 12.46 -8.75 -26.87
N PHE A 110 11.91 -8.77 -28.08
CA PHE A 110 12.72 -8.87 -29.30
C PHE A 110 13.59 -7.63 -29.50
N LEU A 111 13.04 -6.43 -29.29
CA LEU A 111 13.80 -5.17 -29.34
C LEU A 111 14.93 -5.13 -28.31
N ALA A 112 14.71 -5.66 -27.10
CA ALA A 112 15.75 -5.80 -26.09
C ALA A 112 16.88 -6.74 -26.55
N THR A 113 16.56 -7.78 -27.30
CA THR A 113 17.55 -8.73 -27.85
C THR A 113 18.39 -8.11 -28.97
N VAL A 114 17.78 -7.27 -29.81
CA VAL A 114 18.46 -6.60 -30.92
C VAL A 114 19.08 -5.25 -30.50
N HIS A 115 18.86 -4.82 -29.26
CA HIS A 115 19.41 -3.59 -28.72
C HIS A 115 20.93 -3.54 -28.93
N ARG A 116 21.40 -2.46 -29.56
CA ARG A 116 22.80 -2.26 -29.90
C ARG A 116 23.42 -1.40 -28.81
N GLN A 117 24.36 -1.96 -28.08
CA GLN A 117 25.20 -1.14 -27.22
C GLN A 117 25.99 -0.16 -28.11
N GLY A 118 25.56 1.10 -28.15
CA GLY A 118 26.19 2.13 -28.95
C GLY A 118 27.70 2.17 -28.71
N SER A 119 28.49 2.10 -29.77
CA SER A 119 29.96 2.24 -29.69
C SER A 119 30.32 3.64 -29.18
N ARG A 120 30.48 3.82 -27.86
CA ARG A 120 31.04 5.02 -27.18
C ARG A 120 30.84 6.32 -27.98
N ALA A 121 29.60 6.59 -28.39
CA ALA A 121 29.35 7.68 -29.30
C ALA A 121 29.57 8.99 -28.53
N ARG A 122 30.42 9.87 -29.06
CA ARG A 122 30.67 11.22 -28.55
C ARG A 122 29.33 11.88 -28.17
N GLY A 123 29.15 12.23 -26.89
CA GLY A 123 27.96 12.92 -26.41
C GLY A 123 26.90 12.04 -25.74
N SER A 124 27.20 10.79 -25.40
CA SER A 124 26.33 10.01 -24.51
C SER A 124 26.21 10.68 -23.13
N CYS A 125 25.02 10.68 -22.56
CA CYS A 125 24.77 11.44 -21.33
C CYS A 125 25.52 10.92 -20.10
N GLU A 126 26.15 9.74 -20.20
CA GLU A 126 26.94 9.16 -19.11
C GLU A 126 28.24 9.94 -18.84
N GLN A 127 28.74 10.66 -19.86
CA GLN A 127 29.93 11.52 -19.75
C GLN A 127 29.60 12.95 -19.34
N LEU A 128 28.31 13.29 -19.15
CA LEU A 128 27.92 14.62 -18.73
C LEU A 128 28.30 14.83 -17.25
N PRO A 129 29.03 15.89 -16.92
CA PRO A 129 29.27 16.24 -15.53
C PRO A 129 27.92 16.58 -14.87
N HIS A 130 27.62 15.92 -13.75
CA HIS A 130 26.45 16.22 -12.94
C HIS A 130 26.89 16.41 -11.48
N PRO A 131 26.42 17.47 -10.78
CA PRO A 131 26.89 17.82 -9.43
C PRO A 131 26.59 16.77 -8.35
N SER A 132 25.63 15.88 -8.58
CA SER A 132 25.16 14.91 -7.56
C SER A 132 24.72 13.54 -8.10
N ILE A 133 25.02 13.21 -9.37
CA ILE A 133 24.65 11.94 -10.00
C ILE A 133 25.86 11.42 -10.74
N ARG A 134 26.15 10.12 -10.59
CA ARG A 134 27.14 9.42 -11.40
C ARG A 134 26.38 8.54 -12.39
N TRP A 135 26.23 9.04 -13.62
CA TRP A 135 25.43 8.36 -14.64
C TRP A 135 26.00 7.00 -15.06
N ASP A 136 27.32 6.83 -15.04
CA ASP A 136 27.96 5.54 -15.32
C ASP A 136 27.60 4.46 -14.29
N ASP A 137 27.59 4.81 -13.00
CA ASP A 137 27.25 3.89 -11.92
C ASP A 137 25.78 3.47 -12.04
N PHE A 138 24.89 4.44 -12.28
CA PHE A 138 23.47 4.17 -12.46
C PHE A 138 23.18 3.34 -13.72
N ARG A 139 23.88 3.59 -14.83
CA ARG A 139 23.76 2.74 -16.04
C ARG A 139 24.15 1.30 -15.72
N ALA A 140 25.24 1.08 -14.99
CA ALA A 140 25.65 -0.27 -14.59
C ALA A 140 24.58 -0.96 -13.72
N ALA A 141 23.92 -0.21 -12.82
CA ALA A 141 22.79 -0.71 -12.06
C ALA A 141 21.59 -1.08 -12.96
N VAL A 142 21.26 -0.24 -13.96
CA VAL A 142 20.20 -0.53 -14.95
C VAL A 142 20.55 -1.78 -15.77
N GLU A 143 21.80 -1.95 -16.20
CA GLU A 143 22.24 -3.11 -16.97
C GLU A 143 22.20 -4.40 -16.13
N ALA A 144 22.68 -4.35 -14.89
CA ALA A 144 22.58 -5.47 -13.95
C ALA A 144 21.11 -5.85 -13.71
N ALA A 145 20.28 -4.84 -13.46
CA ALA A 145 18.84 -5.01 -13.32
C ALA A 145 18.21 -5.54 -14.61
N ALA A 146 18.74 -5.25 -15.81
CA ALA A 146 18.18 -5.76 -17.07
C ALA A 146 18.58 -7.23 -17.35
N LEU A 147 19.76 -7.66 -16.90
CA LEU A 147 20.33 -8.98 -17.15
C LEU A 147 19.98 -10.04 -16.10
N GLU A 148 19.48 -9.64 -14.95
CA GLU A 148 19.05 -10.56 -13.87
C GLU A 148 18.03 -11.59 -14.40
N GLU A 149 18.18 -12.88 -14.11
CA GLU A 149 17.27 -13.90 -14.67
C GLU A 149 15.82 -13.61 -14.24
N PHE A 150 14.91 -13.66 -15.22
CA PHE A 150 13.50 -13.35 -15.04
C PHE A 150 12.65 -14.45 -15.69
N GLU A 151 11.85 -15.13 -14.87
CA GLU A 151 10.86 -16.10 -15.34
C GLU A 151 9.48 -15.44 -15.35
N GLU A 152 8.89 -15.28 -16.55
CA GLU A 152 7.59 -14.62 -16.76
C GLU A 152 6.44 -15.28 -15.97
N ASP A 153 6.57 -16.55 -15.57
CA ASP A 153 5.61 -17.33 -14.80
C ASP A 153 5.85 -17.30 -13.27
N LYS A 154 6.91 -16.62 -12.80
CA LYS A 154 7.23 -16.44 -11.38
C LYS A 154 6.96 -15.01 -10.90
N MET A 155 5.70 -14.59 -11.01
CA MET A 155 5.25 -13.24 -10.66
C MET A 155 5.41 -12.84 -9.18
N GLU A 156 5.67 -13.79 -8.27
CA GLU A 156 5.98 -13.46 -6.87
C GLU A 156 7.46 -13.10 -6.66
N THR A 157 8.34 -13.47 -7.61
CA THR A 157 9.79 -13.17 -7.57
C THR A 157 10.17 -12.10 -8.58
N LEU A 158 9.26 -11.17 -8.86
CA LEU A 158 9.50 -10.05 -9.78
C LEU A 158 10.64 -9.14 -9.31
N SER A 159 10.96 -9.14 -8.02
CA SER A 159 12.09 -8.39 -7.46
C SER A 159 13.30 -9.30 -7.28
N GLY A 160 14.44 -8.81 -7.76
CA GLY A 160 15.75 -9.38 -7.48
C GLY A 160 16.69 -8.30 -6.93
N PRO A 161 17.79 -8.69 -6.27
CA PRO A 161 18.69 -7.74 -5.62
C PRO A 161 19.21 -6.65 -6.56
N ALA A 162 19.44 -6.97 -7.84
CA ALA A 162 19.92 -5.99 -8.81
C ALA A 162 18.83 -4.96 -9.14
N LEU A 163 17.61 -5.44 -9.36
CA LEU A 163 16.46 -4.57 -9.65
C LEU A 163 16.07 -3.68 -8.46
N GLU A 164 16.11 -4.20 -7.23
CA GLU A 164 15.85 -3.43 -6.01
C GLU A 164 16.90 -2.33 -5.79
N ALA A 165 18.19 -2.66 -5.97
CA ALA A 165 19.26 -1.69 -5.89
C ALA A 165 19.08 -0.57 -6.95
N ALA A 166 18.79 -0.95 -8.19
CA ALA A 166 18.57 0.00 -9.28
C ALA A 166 17.33 0.88 -9.05
N ALA A 167 16.23 0.33 -8.53
CA ALA A 167 15.03 1.09 -8.18
C ALA A 167 15.27 2.08 -7.02
N SER A 168 16.13 1.71 -6.06
CA SER A 168 16.53 2.58 -4.95
C SER A 168 17.34 3.79 -5.46
N GLU A 169 18.35 3.56 -6.29
CA GLU A 169 19.13 4.64 -6.92
C GLU A 169 18.25 5.53 -7.81
N ALA A 170 17.38 4.92 -8.61
CA ALA A 170 16.44 5.61 -9.48
C ALA A 170 15.54 6.59 -8.72
N SER A 171 15.13 6.25 -7.50
CA SER A 171 14.32 7.13 -6.64
C SER A 171 15.00 8.48 -6.39
N GLY A 172 16.31 8.46 -6.13
CA GLY A 172 17.09 9.69 -5.95
C GLY A 172 17.21 10.52 -7.22
N ILE A 173 17.32 9.87 -8.38
CA ILE A 173 17.40 10.55 -9.68
C ILE A 173 16.07 11.22 -10.04
N VAL A 174 14.95 10.52 -9.83
CA VAL A 174 13.62 11.11 -10.12
C VAL A 174 13.35 12.32 -9.23
N TRP A 175 13.77 12.29 -7.95
CA TRP A 175 13.65 13.46 -7.09
C TRP A 175 14.49 14.64 -7.60
N LYS A 176 15.74 14.38 -8.01
CA LYS A 176 16.65 15.39 -8.58
C LYS A 176 16.12 16.00 -9.87
N TYR A 177 15.40 15.24 -10.71
CA TYR A 177 14.77 15.74 -11.94
C TYR A 177 13.77 16.88 -11.69
N SER A 178 13.09 16.86 -10.55
CA SER A 178 12.17 17.92 -10.12
C SER A 178 12.79 18.96 -9.17
N SER A 179 14.09 18.87 -8.89
CA SER A 179 14.74 19.70 -7.88
C SER A 179 14.98 21.13 -8.36
N ALA A 180 14.55 22.09 -7.55
CA ALA A 180 14.83 23.51 -7.70
C ALA A 180 16.14 23.95 -7.04
N ALA A 181 16.86 23.04 -6.36
CA ALA A 181 18.18 23.36 -5.81
C ALA A 181 19.12 23.77 -6.94
N GLU A 182 20.05 24.70 -6.70
CA GLU A 182 20.94 25.22 -7.74
C GLU A 182 22.38 24.79 -7.51
N TYR A 183 23.09 24.54 -8.61
CA TYR A 183 24.55 24.38 -8.64
C TYR A 183 25.08 25.25 -9.79
N GLU A 184 26.00 26.16 -9.46
CA GLU A 184 26.55 27.16 -10.40
C GLU A 184 25.46 27.99 -11.11
N GLY A 185 24.36 28.29 -10.42
CA GLY A 185 23.24 29.11 -10.95
C GLY A 185 22.32 28.37 -11.92
N ILE A 186 22.44 27.05 -12.06
CA ILE A 186 21.55 26.21 -12.86
C ILE A 186 20.82 25.22 -11.91
N PRO A 187 19.48 25.09 -12.00
CA PRO A 187 18.74 24.12 -11.20
C PRO A 187 19.21 22.67 -11.44
N ILE A 188 19.29 21.87 -10.38
CA ILE A 188 19.65 20.44 -10.41
C ILE A 188 18.70 19.67 -11.32
N GLY A 189 17.40 20.03 -11.36
CA GLY A 189 16.46 19.44 -12.31
C GLY A 189 16.84 19.66 -13.77
N THR A 190 17.35 20.86 -14.10
CA THR A 190 17.85 21.19 -15.44
C THR A 190 19.10 20.39 -15.80
N TRP A 191 20.03 20.22 -14.86
CA TRP A 191 21.20 19.34 -15.04
C TRP A 191 20.77 17.89 -15.28
N THR A 192 19.83 17.38 -14.48
CA THR A 192 19.33 16.00 -14.57
C THR A 192 18.64 15.77 -15.92
N ALA A 193 17.85 16.74 -16.40
CA ALA A 193 17.11 16.66 -17.65
C ALA A 193 17.98 16.57 -18.92
N GLN A 194 19.29 16.80 -18.82
CA GLN A 194 20.22 16.63 -19.94
C GLN A 194 20.38 15.16 -20.34
N CYS A 195 20.15 14.21 -19.44
CA CYS A 195 20.24 12.77 -19.71
C CYS A 195 18.85 12.13 -19.87
N ARG A 196 18.15 12.43 -20.97
CA ARG A 196 16.74 11.99 -21.18
C ARG A 196 16.53 10.48 -21.07
N HIS A 197 17.40 9.67 -21.68
CA HIS A 197 17.31 8.21 -21.62
C HIS A 197 17.58 7.65 -20.22
N GLY A 198 18.59 8.18 -19.51
CA GLY A 198 18.87 7.81 -18.12
C GLY A 198 17.75 8.20 -17.17
N VAL A 199 17.15 9.38 -17.36
CA VAL A 199 15.95 9.79 -16.63
C VAL A 199 14.79 8.84 -16.91
N ALA A 200 14.52 8.50 -18.17
CA ALA A 200 13.43 7.58 -18.49
C ALA A 200 13.64 6.18 -17.91
N ALA A 201 14.87 5.65 -17.93
CA ALA A 201 15.22 4.41 -17.24
C ALA A 201 14.99 4.51 -15.72
N ALA A 202 15.38 5.63 -15.10
CA ALA A 202 15.11 5.88 -13.69
C ALA A 202 13.61 5.92 -13.38
N PHE A 203 12.80 6.58 -14.21
CA PHE A 203 11.36 6.57 -14.00
C PHE A 203 10.75 5.18 -14.22
N ALA A 204 11.20 4.39 -15.19
CA ALA A 204 10.71 3.03 -15.42
C ALA A 204 11.07 2.09 -14.25
N LEU A 205 12.31 2.15 -13.76
CA LEU A 205 12.74 1.41 -12.58
C LEU A 205 12.03 1.86 -11.30
N ARG A 206 11.84 3.17 -11.13
CA ARG A 206 11.04 3.70 -10.02
C ARG A 206 9.59 3.23 -10.14
N ALA A 207 9.01 3.26 -11.33
CA ALA A 207 7.67 2.75 -11.56
C ALA A 207 7.58 1.27 -11.15
N PHE A 208 8.56 0.46 -11.55
CA PHE A 208 8.66 -0.93 -11.12
C PHE A 208 8.73 -1.06 -9.59
N GLY A 209 9.63 -0.31 -8.93
CA GLY A 209 9.75 -0.31 -7.47
C GLY A 209 8.47 0.16 -6.74
N LEU A 210 7.67 1.02 -7.37
CA LEU A 210 6.40 1.50 -6.83
C LEU A 210 5.22 0.56 -7.10
N ILE A 211 5.25 -0.22 -8.20
CA ILE A 211 4.29 -1.30 -8.45
C ILE A 211 4.37 -2.33 -7.32
N LEU A 212 5.60 -2.62 -6.89
CA LEU A 212 5.87 -3.47 -5.72
C LEU A 212 5.54 -2.79 -4.39
N GLY A 213 5.36 -1.46 -4.38
CA GLY A 213 5.21 -0.62 -3.19
C GLY A 213 3.80 -0.08 -2.96
N ASP A 214 2.77 -0.68 -3.56
CA ASP A 214 1.36 -0.32 -3.41
C ASP A 214 0.98 1.12 -3.85
N LEU A 215 1.47 1.65 -4.98
CA LEU A 215 1.05 2.99 -5.47
C LEU A 215 0.37 2.96 -6.85
N ASP A 216 -0.35 4.04 -7.18
CA ASP A 216 -0.85 4.28 -8.54
C ASP A 216 0.29 4.74 -9.46
N VAL A 217 0.78 3.81 -10.27
CA VAL A 217 1.95 4.06 -11.11
C VAL A 217 1.56 4.38 -12.55
N PHE A 218 0.29 4.27 -12.94
CA PHE A 218 -0.11 4.41 -14.35
C PHE A 218 0.28 5.78 -14.93
N LYS A 219 -0.07 6.87 -14.23
CA LYS A 219 0.29 8.23 -14.65
C LYS A 219 1.80 8.47 -14.61
N MET A 220 2.52 7.79 -13.71
CA MET A 220 3.97 7.88 -13.65
C MET A 220 4.62 7.22 -14.85
N VAL A 221 4.13 6.03 -15.24
CA VAL A 221 4.55 5.35 -16.47
C VAL A 221 4.25 6.24 -17.67
N GLU A 222 3.02 6.72 -17.83
CA GLU A 222 2.64 7.59 -18.95
C GLU A 222 3.53 8.86 -19.03
N SER A 223 3.69 9.57 -17.92
CA SER A 223 4.54 10.75 -17.83
C SER A 223 6.00 10.43 -18.14
N SER A 224 6.51 9.29 -17.65
CA SER A 224 7.89 8.87 -17.89
C SER A 224 8.18 8.59 -19.36
N LEU A 225 7.24 7.97 -20.07
CA LEU A 225 7.39 7.62 -21.47
C LEU A 225 7.36 8.85 -22.37
N SER A 226 6.69 9.93 -21.93
CA SER A 226 6.70 11.22 -22.63
C SER A 226 8.05 11.95 -22.59
N ILE A 227 8.95 11.60 -21.67
CA ILE A 227 10.26 12.26 -21.50
C ILE A 227 11.15 12.08 -22.74
N ILE A 228 10.98 10.97 -23.47
CA ILE A 228 11.87 10.61 -24.59
C ILE A 228 11.43 11.26 -25.93
N GLY A 229 10.31 11.99 -25.98
CA GLY A 229 9.90 12.77 -27.15
C GLY A 229 9.41 11.91 -28.33
N GLU A 230 9.92 12.16 -29.55
CA GLU A 230 9.49 11.48 -30.80
C GLU A 230 9.94 10.00 -30.92
N ASN A 231 10.64 9.43 -29.92
CA ASN A 231 10.87 7.99 -29.70
C ASN A 231 11.15 7.16 -30.98
N ARG A 232 12.09 7.57 -31.84
CA ARG A 232 12.44 6.74 -33.01
C ARG A 232 13.11 5.45 -32.53
N ILE A 233 12.67 4.31 -33.08
CA ILE A 233 13.16 2.99 -32.65
C ILE A 233 14.69 2.90 -32.76
N ILE A 234 15.27 3.44 -33.84
CA ILE A 234 16.72 3.40 -34.07
C ILE A 234 17.51 4.17 -33.00
N ASP A 235 17.03 5.33 -32.56
CA ASP A 235 17.70 6.14 -31.53
C ASP A 235 17.70 5.40 -30.17
N LEU A 236 16.62 4.66 -29.88
CA LEU A 236 16.51 3.83 -28.68
C LEU A 236 17.34 2.55 -28.77
N LEU A 237 17.47 1.96 -29.97
CA LEU A 237 18.30 0.77 -30.19
C LEU A 237 19.78 1.08 -30.06
N ASP A 238 20.24 2.25 -30.49
CA ASP A 238 21.64 2.67 -30.40
C ASP A 238 22.00 3.34 -29.06
N SER A 239 21.02 3.51 -28.16
CA SER A 239 21.21 4.07 -26.82
C SER A 239 22.16 3.20 -25.98
N GLY A 240 22.93 3.84 -25.08
CA GLY A 240 23.71 3.12 -24.06
C GLY A 240 22.86 2.59 -22.89
N TRP A 241 21.55 2.83 -22.88
CA TRP A 241 20.65 2.42 -21.81
C TRP A 241 19.80 1.23 -22.26
N ALA A 242 19.75 0.17 -21.45
CA ALA A 242 18.94 -1.03 -21.67
C ALA A 242 17.43 -0.80 -21.48
N LEU A 243 16.88 0.23 -22.16
CA LEU A 243 15.53 0.72 -21.95
C LEU A 243 14.48 -0.31 -22.38
N PHE A 244 14.65 -0.97 -23.53
CA PHE A 244 13.68 -2.00 -23.96
C PHE A 244 13.60 -3.18 -22.99
N ALA A 245 14.74 -3.62 -22.44
CA ALA A 245 14.77 -4.66 -21.41
C ALA A 245 14.07 -4.21 -20.12
N THR A 246 14.32 -2.96 -19.70
CA THR A 246 13.69 -2.37 -18.51
C THR A 246 12.16 -2.23 -18.69
N LEU A 247 11.72 -1.75 -19.86
CA LEU A 247 10.30 -1.61 -20.18
C LEU A 247 9.61 -2.95 -20.40
N HIS A 248 10.31 -3.94 -20.93
CA HIS A 248 9.81 -5.31 -21.01
C HIS A 248 9.54 -5.87 -19.61
N ARG A 249 10.46 -5.72 -18.66
CA ARG A 249 10.23 -6.12 -17.25
C ARG A 249 8.99 -5.44 -16.66
N LEU A 250 8.87 -4.13 -16.89
CA LEU A 250 7.69 -3.38 -16.47
C LEU A 250 6.41 -3.95 -17.10
N SER A 251 6.43 -4.30 -18.39
CA SER A 251 5.28 -4.90 -19.08
C SER A 251 4.89 -6.28 -18.52
N CYS A 252 5.85 -7.05 -18.00
CA CYS A 252 5.57 -8.36 -17.39
C CYS A 252 4.78 -8.22 -16.08
N ALA A 253 4.94 -7.12 -15.33
CA ALA A 253 4.19 -6.83 -14.11
C ALA A 253 2.71 -6.40 -14.34
N LYS A 254 2.26 -6.33 -15.59
CA LYS A 254 0.97 -5.78 -15.99
C LYS A 254 -0.15 -6.84 -15.98
N LYS A 255 -1.22 -6.60 -15.22
CA LYS A 255 -2.49 -7.36 -15.30
C LYS A 255 -3.25 -7.08 -16.62
N ARG A 256 -3.72 -8.10 -17.35
CA ARG A 256 -4.45 -7.94 -18.64
C ARG A 256 -5.65 -8.88 -18.76
N TRP A 257 -6.58 -8.57 -19.66
CA TRP A 257 -7.83 -9.35 -19.83
C TRP A 257 -7.58 -10.78 -20.29
N ASP A 258 -6.53 -11.00 -21.07
CA ASP A 258 -6.13 -12.33 -21.54
C ASP A 258 -5.23 -13.08 -20.54
N ASP A 259 -4.85 -12.44 -19.42
CA ASP A 259 -4.34 -13.15 -18.24
C ASP A 259 -5.49 -13.80 -17.44
N VAL A 260 -6.76 -13.57 -17.80
CA VAL A 260 -7.93 -14.15 -17.13
C VAL A 260 -8.50 -15.28 -17.97
N ALA A 261 -8.60 -16.48 -17.39
CA ALA A 261 -9.18 -17.65 -18.08
C ALA A 261 -10.69 -17.51 -18.29
N LEU A 262 -11.35 -16.66 -17.51
CA LEU A 262 -12.75 -16.30 -17.66
C LEU A 262 -12.93 -15.24 -18.76
N ALA A 263 -13.91 -15.42 -19.64
CA ALA A 263 -14.26 -14.42 -20.62
C ALA A 263 -14.91 -13.20 -19.94
N PRO A 264 -14.84 -11.99 -20.53
CA PRO A 264 -15.49 -10.81 -19.94
C PRO A 264 -16.97 -11.01 -19.61
N ARG A 265 -17.69 -11.79 -20.43
CA ARG A 265 -19.10 -12.16 -20.20
C ARG A 265 -19.32 -13.04 -18.98
N ASP A 266 -18.34 -13.86 -18.60
CA ASP A 266 -18.43 -14.75 -17.44
C ASP A 266 -18.40 -13.93 -16.13
N LEU A 267 -17.93 -12.67 -16.18
CA LEU A 267 -17.91 -11.74 -15.05
C LEU A 267 -19.06 -10.69 -15.12
N GLN A 268 -19.90 -10.72 -16.16
CA GLN A 268 -20.93 -9.72 -16.39
C GLN A 268 -22.22 -9.94 -15.58
N PRO A 269 -22.97 -8.85 -15.32
CA PRO A 269 -24.26 -8.88 -14.63
C PRO A 269 -25.38 -9.61 -15.34
N MET A 270 -25.68 -10.82 -14.87
CA MET A 270 -26.93 -11.51 -15.15
C MET A 270 -28.01 -11.10 -14.13
N PRO A 271 -29.28 -10.92 -14.54
CA PRO A 271 -30.37 -10.64 -13.61
C PRO A 271 -30.47 -11.75 -12.55
N PHE A 272 -30.32 -11.40 -11.27
CA PHE A 272 -30.21 -12.32 -10.12
C PHE A 272 -31.48 -13.16 -9.81
N GLN A 273 -32.49 -13.16 -10.70
CA GLN A 273 -33.83 -13.63 -10.40
C GLN A 273 -34.16 -15.07 -10.79
N THR A 274 -33.32 -15.80 -11.53
CA THR A 274 -33.46 -17.26 -11.60
C THR A 274 -32.10 -17.96 -11.62
N GLN A 275 -31.99 -19.08 -10.90
CA GLN A 275 -30.83 -19.97 -10.91
C GLN A 275 -30.69 -20.74 -12.25
N ALA A 276 -31.55 -20.42 -13.24
CA ALA A 276 -31.70 -21.13 -14.50
C ALA A 276 -31.05 -20.42 -15.71
N ASP A 277 -30.49 -19.22 -15.55
CA ASP A 277 -30.10 -18.38 -16.70
C ASP A 277 -28.56 -18.21 -16.89
N PHE A 278 -27.69 -18.90 -16.13
CA PHE A 278 -26.29 -18.99 -16.57
C PHE A 278 -26.22 -20.01 -17.71
N ASP A 279 -26.15 -19.51 -18.94
CA ASP A 279 -26.01 -20.35 -20.12
C ASP A 279 -24.62 -20.98 -20.15
N PHE A 280 -24.49 -22.14 -19.51
CA PHE A 280 -23.28 -22.94 -19.50
C PHE A 280 -22.78 -23.26 -20.91
N HIS A 281 -23.65 -23.27 -21.94
CA HIS A 281 -23.23 -23.50 -23.32
C HIS A 281 -22.46 -22.33 -23.92
N GLN A 282 -22.62 -21.12 -23.37
CA GLN A 282 -21.87 -19.93 -23.78
C GLN A 282 -20.73 -19.58 -22.83
N ALA A 283 -20.62 -20.22 -21.67
CA ALA A 283 -19.52 -20.00 -20.73
C ALA A 283 -18.17 -20.45 -21.32
N SER A 284 -17.08 -19.80 -20.91
CA SER A 284 -15.73 -20.28 -21.24
C SER A 284 -15.48 -21.69 -20.68
N PRO A 285 -14.57 -22.50 -21.26
CA PRO A 285 -14.22 -23.81 -20.71
C PRO A 285 -13.75 -23.75 -19.25
N ALA A 286 -13.03 -22.68 -18.88
CA ALA A 286 -12.61 -22.45 -17.50
C ALA A 286 -13.81 -22.18 -16.57
N ALA A 287 -14.78 -21.37 -17.01
CA ALA A 287 -16.00 -21.11 -16.25
C ALA A 287 -16.85 -22.38 -16.05
N GLN A 288 -16.97 -23.24 -17.07
CA GLN A 288 -17.68 -24.52 -16.97
C GLN A 288 -17.04 -25.43 -15.91
N LEU A 289 -15.72 -25.62 -15.97
CA LEU A 289 -14.99 -26.46 -15.01
C LEU A 289 -15.06 -25.87 -13.59
N LEU A 290 -14.89 -24.55 -13.47
CA LEU A 290 -14.97 -23.85 -12.19
C LEU A 290 -16.35 -24.02 -11.54
N ALA A 291 -17.42 -23.88 -12.33
CA ALA A 291 -18.77 -24.07 -11.84
C ALA A 291 -19.06 -25.51 -11.40
N GLU A 292 -18.55 -26.50 -12.14
CA GLU A 292 -18.65 -27.91 -11.76
C GLU A 292 -18.01 -28.17 -10.39
N LEU A 293 -16.77 -27.71 -10.18
CA LEU A 293 -16.02 -27.94 -8.95
C LEU A 293 -16.63 -27.19 -7.75
N LEU A 294 -17.04 -25.93 -7.93
CA LEU A 294 -17.72 -25.16 -6.89
C LEU A 294 -19.06 -25.79 -6.48
N SER A 295 -19.81 -26.34 -7.44
CA SER A 295 -21.12 -26.95 -7.18
C SER A 295 -21.01 -28.27 -6.40
N ARG A 296 -19.93 -29.05 -6.62
CA ARG A 296 -19.66 -30.30 -5.87
C ARG A 296 -19.46 -30.07 -4.37
N ALA A 297 -18.99 -28.89 -3.97
CA ALA A 297 -18.67 -28.56 -2.60
C ALA A 297 -19.86 -28.01 -1.76
N ALA A 298 -21.07 -27.92 -2.35
CA ALA A 298 -22.29 -27.45 -1.69
C ALA A 298 -23.04 -28.57 -0.90
N PRO A 299 -23.81 -28.27 0.17
CA PRO A 299 -24.17 -26.94 0.67
C PRO A 299 -23.24 -26.38 1.78
N GLY A 300 -23.02 -25.07 1.73
CA GLY A 300 -22.30 -24.27 2.73
C GLY A 300 -21.05 -23.57 2.16
N PRO A 301 -20.31 -22.82 3.00
CA PRO A 301 -19.07 -22.19 2.58
C PRO A 301 -18.02 -23.22 2.15
N VAL A 302 -17.26 -22.86 1.12
CA VAL A 302 -16.14 -23.65 0.58
C VAL A 302 -14.83 -22.93 0.90
N LEU A 303 -13.83 -23.67 1.37
CA LEU A 303 -12.48 -23.13 1.55
C LEU A 303 -11.78 -23.14 0.19
N VAL A 304 -11.31 -21.99 -0.28
CA VAL A 304 -10.44 -21.91 -1.47
C VAL A 304 -9.06 -21.44 -1.05
N VAL A 305 -8.06 -22.26 -1.37
CA VAL A 305 -6.66 -22.00 -1.04
C VAL A 305 -5.90 -21.64 -2.30
N PHE A 306 -5.30 -20.46 -2.36
CA PHE A 306 -4.40 -20.10 -3.47
C PHE A 306 -3.07 -20.85 -3.36
N LEU A 307 -2.62 -21.44 -4.47
CA LEU A 307 -1.36 -22.18 -4.57
C LEU A 307 -0.35 -21.38 -5.40
N PRO A 308 0.52 -20.60 -4.74
CA PRO A 308 1.55 -19.85 -5.43
C PRO A 308 2.76 -20.71 -5.78
N THR A 309 3.49 -20.30 -6.82
CA THR A 309 4.68 -21.01 -7.32
C THR A 309 5.73 -21.23 -6.23
N ALA A 310 5.97 -20.22 -5.38
CA ALA A 310 6.93 -20.31 -4.28
C ALA A 310 6.58 -21.41 -3.25
N ARG A 311 5.31 -21.81 -3.16
CA ARG A 311 4.78 -22.70 -2.11
C ARG A 311 4.28 -24.04 -2.62
N ALA A 312 4.29 -24.26 -3.94
CA ALA A 312 3.79 -25.48 -4.57
C ALA A 312 4.43 -26.76 -3.99
N HIS A 313 5.72 -26.72 -3.65
CA HIS A 313 6.44 -27.85 -3.06
C HIS A 313 5.90 -28.30 -1.68
N MET A 314 5.19 -27.43 -0.95
CA MET A 314 4.57 -27.74 0.35
C MET A 314 3.20 -28.41 0.21
N LEU A 315 2.61 -28.42 -0.98
CA LEU A 315 1.24 -28.90 -1.22
C LEU A 315 0.97 -30.30 -0.63
N PRO A 316 1.84 -31.32 -0.78
CA PRO A 316 1.60 -32.63 -0.18
C PRO A 316 1.46 -32.60 1.35
N ARG A 317 2.29 -31.80 2.03
CA ARG A 317 2.23 -31.64 3.50
C ARG A 317 1.03 -30.81 3.93
N TYR A 318 0.68 -29.80 3.14
CA TYR A 318 -0.50 -28.98 3.38
C TYR A 318 -1.79 -29.81 3.29
N VAL A 319 -1.93 -30.64 2.25
CA VAL A 319 -3.06 -31.57 2.11
C VAL A 319 -3.16 -32.51 3.30
N ALA A 320 -2.04 -33.14 3.68
CA ALA A 320 -2.00 -34.00 4.87
C ALA A 320 -2.36 -33.25 6.17
N HIS A 321 -2.05 -31.96 6.27
CA HIS A 321 -2.46 -31.11 7.40
C HIS A 321 -3.97 -30.91 7.45
N LEU A 322 -4.63 -30.64 6.31
CA LEU A 322 -6.07 -30.43 6.24
C LEU A 322 -6.89 -31.69 6.58
N GLU A 323 -6.30 -32.88 6.44
CA GLU A 323 -6.89 -34.18 6.80
C GLU A 323 -6.67 -34.58 8.26
N LYS A 324 -5.87 -33.83 9.03
CA LYS A 324 -5.56 -34.20 10.42
C LYS A 324 -6.85 -34.36 11.25
N PRO A 325 -6.93 -35.39 12.11
CA PRO A 325 -8.07 -35.55 13.02
C PRO A 325 -8.32 -34.28 13.84
N GLY A 326 -9.55 -33.77 13.81
CA GLY A 326 -9.94 -32.52 14.48
C GLY A 326 -9.99 -31.28 13.56
N LEU A 327 -9.29 -31.30 12.41
CA LEU A 327 -9.48 -30.32 11.34
C LEU A 327 -10.52 -30.79 10.34
N ASP A 328 -10.26 -31.91 9.67
CA ASP A 328 -11.15 -32.56 8.68
C ASP A 328 -11.83 -31.56 7.73
N ILE A 329 -11.02 -30.72 7.08
CA ILE A 329 -11.50 -29.65 6.18
C ILE A 329 -11.17 -29.88 4.70
N LEU A 330 -10.37 -30.90 4.38
CA LEU A 330 -10.00 -31.20 2.99
C LEU A 330 -11.23 -31.43 2.10
N GLY A 331 -12.25 -32.14 2.58
CA GLY A 331 -13.47 -32.43 1.81
C GLY A 331 -14.30 -31.20 1.39
N ARG A 332 -13.99 -30.02 1.94
CA ARG A 332 -14.59 -28.72 1.57
C ARG A 332 -13.55 -27.73 1.04
N SER A 333 -12.35 -28.21 0.68
CA SER A 333 -11.23 -27.39 0.21
C SER A 333 -11.04 -27.55 -1.30
N LEU A 334 -10.99 -26.41 -1.99
CA LEU A 334 -10.60 -26.30 -3.39
C LEU A 334 -9.26 -25.57 -3.48
N PHE A 335 -8.46 -25.89 -4.48
CA PHE A 335 -7.12 -25.34 -4.63
C PHE A 335 -7.02 -24.54 -5.92
N LEU A 336 -6.64 -23.26 -5.84
CA LEU A 336 -6.50 -22.36 -6.98
C LEU A 336 -5.03 -22.24 -7.40
N PRO A 337 -4.57 -22.94 -8.45
CA PRO A 337 -3.18 -22.88 -8.91
C PRO A 337 -2.84 -21.57 -9.62
N GLN A 338 -1.63 -21.05 -9.36
CA GLN A 338 -1.08 -19.89 -10.07
C GLN A 338 -0.64 -20.21 -11.51
N SER A 339 -0.18 -21.44 -11.78
CA SER A 339 0.34 -21.86 -13.09
C SER A 339 -0.08 -23.27 -13.48
N GLU A 340 -0.01 -23.58 -14.78
CA GLU A 340 -0.41 -24.89 -15.30
C GLU A 340 0.55 -26.00 -14.89
N HIS A 341 1.80 -25.67 -14.56
CA HIS A 341 2.72 -26.62 -13.95
C HIS A 341 2.22 -27.05 -12.57
N ILE A 342 1.87 -26.10 -11.70
CA ILE A 342 1.35 -26.37 -10.36
C ILE A 342 0.01 -27.11 -10.44
N ARG A 343 -0.85 -26.75 -11.39
CA ARG A 343 -2.13 -27.41 -11.59
C ARG A 343 -1.98 -28.90 -11.89
N ARG A 344 -1.01 -29.29 -12.72
CA ARG A 344 -0.73 -30.70 -13.02
C ARG A 344 -0.35 -31.46 -11.76
N ASP A 345 0.60 -30.94 -11.00
CA ASP A 345 1.06 -31.54 -9.74
C ASP A 345 -0.07 -31.62 -8.70
N CYS A 346 -0.95 -30.60 -8.68
CA CYS A 346 -2.11 -30.54 -7.81
C CYS A 346 -3.13 -31.64 -8.14
N ILE A 347 -3.49 -31.80 -9.43
CA ILE A 347 -4.48 -32.80 -9.88
C ILE A 347 -4.00 -34.23 -9.62
N GLU A 348 -2.69 -34.48 -9.64
CA GLU A 348 -2.13 -35.78 -9.26
C GLU A 348 -2.33 -36.11 -7.77
N LEU A 349 -2.50 -35.09 -6.93
CA LEU A 349 -2.65 -35.24 -5.49
C LEU A 349 -4.10 -35.18 -5.01
N VAL A 350 -4.92 -34.27 -5.56
CA VAL A 350 -6.31 -34.04 -5.14
C VAL A 350 -7.23 -33.71 -6.32
N ASP A 351 -8.44 -34.25 -6.30
CA ASP A 351 -9.46 -34.00 -7.34
C ASP A 351 -10.11 -32.61 -7.27
N SER A 352 -9.74 -31.78 -6.28
CA SER A 352 -10.32 -30.47 -6.00
C SER A 352 -9.51 -29.28 -6.51
N CYS A 353 -8.58 -29.50 -7.45
CA CYS A 353 -7.79 -28.46 -8.08
C CYS A 353 -8.58 -27.72 -9.17
N LEU A 354 -8.67 -26.40 -9.01
CA LEU A 354 -9.33 -25.49 -9.93
C LEU A 354 -8.48 -25.27 -11.20
N PRO A 355 -9.08 -24.80 -12.31
CA PRO A 355 -8.31 -24.26 -13.42
C PRO A 355 -7.46 -23.07 -12.99
N VAL A 356 -6.34 -22.85 -13.67
CA VAL A 356 -5.56 -21.61 -13.53
C VAL A 356 -6.42 -20.47 -14.06
N LEU A 357 -6.82 -19.56 -13.17
CA LEU A 357 -7.65 -18.41 -13.56
C LEU A 357 -6.82 -17.21 -14.00
N SER A 358 -5.65 -17.02 -13.40
CA SER A 358 -4.65 -16.03 -13.80
C SER A 358 -3.30 -16.35 -13.17
N VAL A 359 -2.22 -15.94 -13.84
CA VAL A 359 -0.86 -15.95 -13.24
C VAL A 359 -0.68 -14.85 -12.18
N PHE A 360 -1.58 -13.87 -12.17
CA PHE A 360 -1.65 -12.81 -11.16
C PHE A 360 -2.56 -13.22 -10.00
N PRO A 361 -2.02 -13.40 -8.78
CA PRO A 361 -2.78 -13.90 -7.62
C PRO A 361 -4.07 -13.12 -7.35
N GLU A 362 -4.01 -11.79 -7.36
CA GLU A 362 -5.14 -10.96 -6.97
C GLU A 362 -6.22 -10.95 -8.05
N LEU A 363 -5.82 -10.99 -9.32
CA LEU A 363 -6.77 -11.09 -10.43
C LEU A 363 -7.46 -12.46 -10.41
N ALA A 364 -6.72 -13.54 -10.16
CA ALA A 364 -7.29 -14.87 -10.00
C ALA A 364 -8.29 -14.92 -8.83
N LYS A 365 -7.91 -14.36 -7.67
CA LYS A 365 -8.73 -14.26 -6.46
C LYS A 365 -10.04 -13.51 -6.70
N TYR A 366 -9.99 -12.27 -7.17
CA TYR A 366 -11.22 -11.46 -7.29
C TYR A 366 -12.12 -11.94 -8.44
N SER A 367 -11.54 -12.53 -9.50
CA SER A 367 -12.32 -13.18 -10.56
C SER A 367 -13.04 -14.43 -10.05
N LEU A 368 -12.36 -15.29 -9.28
CA LEU A 368 -12.95 -16.44 -8.61
C LEU A 368 -14.09 -16.02 -7.68
N LEU A 369 -13.84 -15.06 -6.79
CA LEU A 369 -14.80 -14.65 -5.77
C LEU A 369 -16.05 -14.02 -6.41
N ALA A 370 -15.87 -13.22 -7.47
CA ALA A 370 -16.99 -12.69 -8.25
C ALA A 370 -17.82 -13.81 -8.88
N PHE A 371 -17.17 -14.77 -9.55
CA PHE A 371 -17.84 -15.88 -10.21
C PHE A 371 -18.56 -16.82 -9.22
N ALA A 372 -17.93 -17.14 -8.08
CA ALA A 372 -18.54 -17.95 -7.04
C ALA A 372 -19.78 -17.28 -6.43
N ALA A 373 -19.72 -15.96 -6.18
CA ALA A 373 -20.87 -15.20 -5.69
C ALA A 373 -22.03 -15.19 -6.71
N GLN A 374 -21.74 -15.15 -8.01
CA GLN A 374 -22.74 -15.33 -9.08
C GLN A 374 -23.37 -16.72 -9.08
N LEU A 375 -22.59 -17.77 -8.77
CA LEU A 375 -23.06 -19.15 -8.61
C LEU A 375 -23.77 -19.43 -7.27
N LYS A 376 -23.95 -18.42 -6.41
CA LYS A 376 -24.54 -18.57 -5.07
C LYS A 376 -23.73 -19.50 -4.15
N VAL A 377 -22.40 -19.44 -4.28
CA VAL A 377 -21.46 -20.19 -3.45
C VAL A 377 -20.72 -19.24 -2.52
N ASP A 378 -20.85 -19.46 -1.23
CA ASP A 378 -20.06 -18.76 -0.21
C ASP A 378 -18.62 -19.29 -0.22
N VAL A 379 -17.64 -18.39 -0.20
CA VAL A 379 -16.22 -18.77 -0.30
C VAL A 379 -15.45 -18.19 0.88
N LEU A 380 -14.77 -19.05 1.64
CA LEU A 380 -13.68 -18.65 2.52
C LEU A 380 -12.39 -18.76 1.72
N PHE A 381 -11.85 -17.64 1.26
CA PHE A 381 -10.58 -17.58 0.54
C PHE A 381 -9.42 -17.46 1.53
N THR A 382 -8.32 -18.16 1.26
CA THR A 382 -7.05 -18.02 1.99
C THR A 382 -5.85 -18.21 1.07
N GLU A 383 -4.71 -17.65 1.46
CA GLU A 383 -3.39 -18.04 0.95
C GLU A 383 -2.90 -19.34 1.61
N MET A 384 -1.92 -20.03 1.01
CA MET A 384 -1.19 -21.17 1.62
C MET A 384 -0.36 -20.79 2.87
N ASP A 385 -0.27 -19.49 3.17
CA ASP A 385 0.40 -18.95 4.35
C ASP A 385 -0.45 -19.05 5.63
N THR A 386 -1.67 -19.57 5.54
CA THR A 386 -2.57 -19.75 6.68
C THR A 386 -2.45 -21.16 7.26
N PHE A 387 -2.00 -21.24 8.51
CA PHE A 387 -1.98 -22.46 9.28
C PHE A 387 -3.28 -22.63 10.08
N TRP A 388 -4.00 -23.73 9.85
CA TRP A 388 -5.25 -24.04 10.56
C TRP A 388 -4.99 -24.81 11.86
N LEU A 389 -5.55 -24.33 12.97
CA LEU A 389 -5.50 -24.99 14.27
C LEU A 389 -6.82 -25.69 14.62
N GLN A 390 -7.94 -25.15 14.13
CA GLN A 390 -9.28 -25.73 14.31
C GLN A 390 -10.06 -25.66 13.00
N ASN A 391 -11.12 -26.46 12.92
CA ASN A 391 -12.06 -26.40 11.81
C ASN A 391 -12.77 -25.02 11.81
N PRO A 392 -12.64 -24.21 10.75
CA PRO A 392 -13.28 -22.89 10.68
C PRO A 392 -14.79 -22.95 10.49
N PHE A 393 -15.33 -23.94 9.78
CA PHE A 393 -16.72 -23.91 9.31
C PHE A 393 -17.78 -23.75 10.41
N PRO A 394 -17.66 -24.37 11.61
CA PRO A 394 -18.60 -24.13 12.71
C PRO A 394 -18.64 -22.68 13.20
N ARG A 395 -17.53 -21.94 13.06
CA ARG A 395 -17.41 -20.54 13.51
C ARG A 395 -17.92 -19.54 12.47
N LEU A 396 -17.89 -19.92 11.19
CA LEU A 396 -18.34 -19.07 10.07
C LEU A 396 -19.87 -18.92 9.99
N ALA A 397 -20.66 -19.49 10.91
CA ALA A 397 -22.12 -19.37 10.94
C ALA A 397 -22.56 -18.00 11.50
N HIS A 398 -22.17 -16.92 10.84
CA HIS A 398 -22.55 -15.57 11.23
C HIS A 398 -23.91 -15.18 10.61
N SER A 399 -24.82 -14.65 11.43
CA SER A 399 -26.20 -14.27 11.06
C SER A 399 -26.44 -12.75 11.04
N ASP A 400 -25.37 -11.96 11.08
CA ASP A 400 -25.42 -10.48 11.17
C ASP A 400 -25.69 -9.79 9.83
N GLY A 401 -25.75 -10.54 8.73
CA GLY A 401 -26.07 -10.03 7.41
C GLY A 401 -24.92 -9.27 6.74
N ALA A 402 -23.68 -9.50 7.17
CA ALA A 402 -22.50 -9.01 6.48
C ALA A 402 -22.29 -9.73 5.13
N ASP A 403 -21.76 -9.00 4.16
CA ASP A 403 -21.47 -9.46 2.81
C ASP A 403 -20.09 -10.12 2.75
N VAL A 404 -19.14 -9.59 3.52
CA VAL A 404 -17.74 -10.01 3.55
C VAL A 404 -17.24 -10.00 4.98
N TYR A 405 -16.53 -11.05 5.40
CA TYR A 405 -15.77 -11.08 6.65
C TYR A 405 -14.28 -11.19 6.36
N VAL A 406 -13.49 -10.38 7.06
CA VAL A 406 -12.01 -10.38 6.97
C VAL A 406 -11.40 -10.20 8.36
N PRO A 407 -10.19 -10.75 8.61
CA PRO A 407 -9.41 -10.39 9.76
C PRO A 407 -9.10 -8.90 9.81
N GLN A 408 -9.01 -8.39 11.03
CA GLN A 408 -8.44 -7.07 11.29
C GLN A 408 -7.09 -7.20 11.98
N GLU A 409 -6.17 -6.35 11.56
CA GLU A 409 -4.91 -6.16 12.26
C GLU A 409 -5.14 -5.71 13.69
N PHE A 410 -4.35 -6.28 14.59
CA PHE A 410 -4.54 -6.12 16.03
C PHE A 410 -4.43 -4.64 16.43
N TYR A 411 -3.38 -3.93 16.01
CA TYR A 411 -3.12 -2.55 16.46
C TYR A 411 -3.71 -1.44 15.59
N SER A 412 -4.13 -1.72 14.36
CA SER A 412 -4.63 -0.68 13.44
C SER A 412 -6.08 -0.84 13.04
N SER A 413 -6.73 -1.95 13.41
CA SER A 413 -8.05 -2.36 12.90
C SER A 413 -8.16 -2.40 11.37
N GLN A 414 -7.02 -2.31 10.66
CA GLN A 414 -6.97 -2.36 9.20
C GLN A 414 -7.36 -3.75 8.74
N THR A 415 -8.22 -3.80 7.74
CA THR A 415 -8.67 -5.05 7.16
C THR A 415 -7.55 -5.77 6.39
N ARG A 416 -7.44 -7.09 6.60
CA ARG A 416 -6.51 -7.98 5.90
C ARG A 416 -7.30 -8.96 5.04
N PRO A 417 -7.42 -8.72 3.73
CA PRO A 417 -8.23 -9.57 2.85
C PRO A 417 -7.54 -10.90 2.50
N SER A 418 -6.41 -11.26 3.10
CA SER A 418 -5.68 -12.53 2.92
C SER A 418 -6.51 -13.74 3.34
N ILE A 419 -7.28 -13.63 4.43
CA ILE A 419 -8.37 -14.54 4.77
C ILE A 419 -9.68 -13.77 4.55
N MET A 420 -10.57 -14.29 3.72
CA MET A 420 -11.78 -13.56 3.34
C MET A 420 -12.96 -14.50 3.15
N LEU A 421 -13.96 -14.42 4.04
CA LEU A 421 -15.25 -15.07 3.83
C LEU A 421 -16.16 -14.14 3.03
N VAL A 422 -16.45 -14.50 1.78
CA VAL A 422 -17.40 -13.81 0.92
C VAL A 422 -18.73 -14.54 0.94
N ARG A 423 -19.79 -13.85 1.34
CA ARG A 423 -21.17 -14.33 1.19
C ARG A 423 -21.65 -14.09 -0.23
N SER A 424 -22.32 -15.08 -0.77
CA SER A 424 -22.87 -15.02 -2.10
C SER A 424 -24.16 -14.20 -2.13
N ASN A 425 -24.05 -12.98 -2.66
CA ASN A 425 -25.18 -12.09 -2.87
C ASN A 425 -24.86 -11.10 -4.00
N THR A 426 -25.89 -10.37 -4.45
CA THR A 426 -25.76 -9.41 -5.56
C THR A 426 -24.69 -8.35 -5.29
N ARG A 427 -24.52 -7.93 -4.04
CA ARG A 427 -23.59 -6.86 -3.68
C ARG A 427 -22.14 -7.31 -3.70
N SER A 428 -21.85 -8.45 -3.08
CA SER A 428 -20.53 -9.10 -3.11
C SER A 428 -20.08 -9.29 -4.55
N TRP A 429 -20.93 -9.92 -5.37
CA TRP A 429 -20.59 -10.18 -6.77
C TRP A 429 -20.32 -8.88 -7.57
N LYS A 430 -21.22 -7.89 -7.54
CA LYS A 430 -21.00 -6.62 -8.26
C LYS A 430 -19.71 -5.93 -7.84
N THR A 431 -19.43 -5.94 -6.54
CA THR A 431 -18.25 -5.27 -5.99
C THR A 431 -16.96 -5.99 -6.38
N LEU A 432 -16.94 -7.33 -6.29
CA LEU A 432 -15.77 -8.14 -6.65
C LEU A 432 -15.53 -8.18 -8.16
N ALA A 433 -16.59 -8.17 -8.99
CA ALA A 433 -16.48 -8.03 -10.43
C ALA A 433 -15.94 -6.65 -10.84
N ALA A 434 -16.39 -5.59 -10.16
CA ALA A 434 -15.85 -4.25 -10.33
C ALA A 434 -14.37 -4.17 -9.90
N MET A 435 -13.99 -4.85 -8.82
CA MET A 435 -12.61 -4.97 -8.37
C MET A 435 -11.72 -5.66 -9.42
N ALA A 436 -12.14 -6.83 -9.93
CA ALA A 436 -11.41 -7.53 -10.99
C ALA A 436 -11.27 -6.67 -12.26
N THR A 437 -12.34 -6.02 -12.69
CA THR A 437 -12.34 -5.11 -13.85
C THR A 437 -11.45 -3.88 -13.61
N TRP A 438 -11.45 -3.34 -12.39
CA TRP A 438 -10.61 -2.21 -12.02
C TRP A 438 -9.13 -2.57 -12.02
N LEU A 439 -8.76 -3.76 -11.53
CA LEU A 439 -7.39 -4.27 -11.63
C LEU A 439 -6.93 -4.41 -13.09
N LEU A 440 -7.83 -4.75 -14.01
CA LEU A 440 -7.53 -4.82 -15.44
C LEU A 440 -7.39 -3.44 -16.09
N ARG A 441 -8.13 -2.45 -15.58
CA ARG A 441 -8.06 -1.05 -16.04
C ARG A 441 -6.85 -0.31 -15.49
N PHE A 442 -6.44 -0.63 -14.27
CA PHE A 442 -5.27 -0.07 -13.57
C PHE A 442 -4.27 -1.19 -13.28
N PRO A 443 -3.62 -1.72 -14.32
CA PRO A 443 -2.96 -3.04 -14.29
C PRO A 443 -1.68 -3.13 -13.46
N PHE A 444 -1.24 -1.98 -12.95
CA PHE A 444 -0.05 -1.78 -12.14
C PHE A 444 -0.37 -1.46 -10.68
N ILE A 445 -1.66 -1.44 -10.31
CA ILE A 445 -2.09 -1.08 -8.97
C ILE A 445 -2.11 -2.29 -8.04
N SER A 446 -1.84 -2.02 -6.76
CA SER A 446 -2.05 -2.98 -5.69
C SER A 446 -3.52 -3.21 -5.42
N ALA A 447 -3.90 -4.48 -5.36
CA ALA A 447 -5.27 -4.87 -5.04
C ALA A 447 -5.62 -4.60 -3.57
N ASN A 448 -4.63 -4.56 -2.68
CA ASN A 448 -4.88 -4.34 -1.25
C ASN A 448 -5.47 -2.96 -0.99
N LEU A 449 -4.95 -1.91 -1.64
CA LEU A 449 -5.51 -0.55 -1.52
C LEU A 449 -6.94 -0.46 -2.04
N GLY A 450 -7.21 -1.08 -3.19
CA GLY A 450 -8.56 -1.11 -3.77
C GLY A 450 -9.54 -1.83 -2.84
N MET A 451 -9.15 -2.98 -2.30
CA MET A 451 -10.01 -3.73 -1.39
C MET A 451 -10.21 -2.99 -0.06
N GLN A 452 -9.16 -2.38 0.51
CA GLN A 452 -9.29 -1.58 1.73
C GLN A 452 -10.23 -0.39 1.53
N HIS A 453 -10.21 0.26 0.35
CA HIS A 453 -11.17 1.30 0.01
C HIS A 453 -12.61 0.79 -0.04
N LEU A 454 -12.82 -0.41 -0.56
CA LEU A 454 -14.14 -1.03 -0.62
C LEU A 454 -14.67 -1.48 0.75
N LEU A 455 -13.76 -1.85 1.67
CA LEU A 455 -14.10 -2.32 3.01
C LEU A 455 -14.21 -1.18 4.03
N GLU A 456 -13.44 -0.10 3.85
CA GLU A 456 -13.33 1.04 4.76
C GLU A 456 -13.44 2.37 3.97
N PRO A 457 -14.58 2.66 3.30
CA PRO A 457 -14.71 3.77 2.36
C PRO A 457 -14.55 5.16 2.99
N ASP A 458 -14.88 5.29 4.28
CA ASP A 458 -14.78 6.54 5.04
C ASP A 458 -13.36 6.88 5.51
N ARG A 459 -12.41 5.95 5.36
CA ARG A 459 -11.02 6.16 5.76
C ARG A 459 -10.34 7.09 4.74
N PRO A 460 -9.86 8.28 5.12
CA PRO A 460 -9.16 9.16 4.18
C PRO A 460 -7.78 8.58 3.82
N GLY A 461 -7.26 8.97 2.65
CA GLY A 461 -5.89 8.64 2.23
C GLY A 461 -5.77 7.78 0.98
N PHE A 462 -6.88 7.45 0.31
CA PHE A 462 -6.82 6.67 -0.92
C PHE A 462 -6.30 7.50 -2.11
N VAL A 463 -5.38 6.91 -2.88
CA VAL A 463 -4.74 7.48 -4.07
C VAL A 463 -5.82 7.82 -5.13
N PRO A 464 -5.67 8.86 -5.99
CA PRO A 464 -6.70 9.25 -6.94
C PRO A 464 -7.27 8.13 -7.82
N SER A 465 -6.48 7.12 -8.21
CA SER A 465 -6.98 5.98 -8.99
C SER A 465 -7.99 5.10 -8.25
N VAL A 466 -7.85 4.97 -6.94
CA VAL A 466 -8.75 4.21 -6.07
C VAL A 466 -10.12 4.88 -6.02
N SER A 467 -10.19 6.22 -6.18
CA SER A 467 -11.48 6.94 -6.26
C SER A 467 -12.34 6.57 -7.49
N PHE A 468 -11.74 5.89 -8.49
CA PHE A 468 -12.45 5.33 -9.65
C PHE A 468 -12.99 3.91 -9.39
N LEU A 469 -12.56 3.24 -8.31
CA LEU A 469 -13.15 2.00 -7.84
C LEU A 469 -14.36 2.34 -6.96
N ARG A 470 -15.55 2.45 -7.57
CA ARG A 470 -16.78 2.72 -6.83
C ARG A 470 -17.69 1.50 -6.87
N PRO A 471 -18.08 0.94 -5.71
CA PRO A 471 -19.05 -0.13 -5.69
C PRO A 471 -20.43 0.43 -6.08
N VAL A 472 -21.26 -0.43 -6.69
CA VAL A 472 -22.65 -0.08 -7.01
C VAL A 472 -23.48 0.10 -5.72
N GLU A 473 -23.11 -0.64 -4.68
CA GLU A 473 -23.68 -0.60 -3.32
C GLU A 473 -22.58 -0.90 -2.29
N GLU A 474 -22.62 -0.24 -1.14
CA GLU A 474 -21.60 -0.39 -0.08
C GLU A 474 -21.63 -1.77 0.60
N LEU A 475 -20.48 -2.45 0.62
CA LEU A 475 -20.33 -3.75 1.26
C LEU A 475 -20.56 -3.64 2.77
N ARG A 476 -21.35 -4.56 3.33
CA ARG A 476 -21.44 -4.74 4.77
C ARG A 476 -20.26 -5.58 5.23
N LEU A 477 -19.35 -4.95 5.94
CA LEU A 477 -18.20 -5.62 6.51
C LEU A 477 -18.56 -6.30 7.84
N GLY A 478 -18.21 -7.57 7.94
CA GLY A 478 -18.08 -8.30 9.18
C GLY A 478 -16.60 -8.47 9.53
N VAL A 479 -16.27 -8.53 10.81
CA VAL A 479 -14.88 -8.70 11.26
C VAL A 479 -14.68 -10.13 11.73
N LEU A 480 -13.69 -10.83 11.14
CA LEU A 480 -13.09 -11.98 11.79
C LEU A 480 -12.13 -11.40 12.84
N ASP A 481 -12.43 -11.64 14.11
CA ASP A 481 -11.70 -10.95 15.15
C ASP A 481 -10.44 -11.72 15.57
N SER A 482 -9.30 -11.04 15.55
CA SER A 482 -8.02 -11.54 16.08
C SER A 482 -8.05 -11.71 17.59
N GLU A 483 -8.96 -11.04 18.30
CA GLU A 483 -9.18 -11.29 19.72
C GLU A 483 -9.97 -12.58 20.00
N ASN A 484 -10.65 -13.14 19.00
CA ASN A 484 -11.58 -14.23 19.24
C ASN A 484 -11.29 -15.53 18.49
N GLU A 485 -10.59 -15.57 17.34
CA GLU A 485 -10.28 -16.86 16.66
C GLU A 485 -9.26 -16.77 15.49
N PHE A 486 -9.18 -15.65 14.75
CA PHE A 486 -8.40 -15.57 13.52
C PHE A 486 -7.19 -14.64 13.68
N VAL A 487 -6.01 -15.22 13.87
CA VAL A 487 -4.80 -14.51 14.23
C VAL A 487 -4.04 -14.07 12.99
N THR A 488 -3.78 -12.77 12.87
CA THR A 488 -2.84 -12.19 11.90
C THR A 488 -1.44 -12.10 12.51
N LEU A 489 -0.46 -11.65 11.72
CA LEU A 489 0.93 -11.52 12.18
C LEU A 489 1.14 -10.54 13.34
N ASP A 490 0.24 -9.58 13.51
CA ASP A 490 0.28 -8.67 14.64
C ASP A 490 -0.01 -9.35 15.97
N GLY A 491 -0.34 -10.64 15.93
CA GLY A 491 -0.68 -11.42 17.09
C GLY A 491 -2.11 -11.20 17.54
N TRP A 492 -2.34 -11.53 18.80
CA TRP A 492 -3.69 -11.72 19.30
C TRP A 492 -3.74 -11.60 20.82
N PHE A 493 -4.96 -11.48 21.36
CA PHE A 493 -5.23 -11.46 22.79
C PHE A 493 -6.21 -12.57 23.15
N GLY A 494 -5.93 -13.38 24.17
CA GLY A 494 -6.84 -14.45 24.64
C GLY A 494 -6.13 -15.75 25.06
N HIS A 495 -6.81 -16.89 24.88
CA HIS A 495 -6.30 -18.26 25.11
C HIS A 495 -5.95 -19.03 23.81
N PRO A 496 -4.76 -19.68 23.70
CA PRO A 496 -4.30 -20.33 22.47
C PRO A 496 -5.28 -21.37 21.92
N GLU A 497 -6.06 -22.01 22.80
CA GLU A 497 -7.07 -23.00 22.44
C GLU A 497 -8.30 -22.39 21.72
N ALA A 498 -8.44 -21.07 21.68
CA ALA A 498 -9.50 -20.40 20.94
C ALA A 498 -9.15 -20.17 19.46
N ILE A 499 -7.87 -20.29 19.08
CA ILE A 499 -7.41 -19.91 17.75
C ILE A 499 -7.86 -20.94 16.71
N VAL A 500 -8.48 -20.46 15.64
CA VAL A 500 -8.89 -21.23 14.45
C VAL A 500 -7.82 -21.20 13.38
N ALA A 501 -7.28 -20.02 13.08
CA ALA A 501 -6.32 -19.82 12.01
C ALA A 501 -5.20 -18.88 12.45
N LEU A 502 -4.00 -19.17 11.97
CA LEU A 502 -2.81 -18.33 12.10
C LEU A 502 -2.31 -17.98 10.70
N GLU A 503 -2.38 -16.72 10.32
CA GLU A 503 -1.85 -16.21 9.06
C GLU A 503 -0.38 -15.80 9.21
N LEU A 504 0.50 -16.31 8.35
CA LEU A 504 1.88 -15.85 8.21
C LEU A 504 2.00 -14.86 7.04
N GLY A 505 1.65 -13.60 7.27
CA GLY A 505 1.65 -12.53 6.26
C GLY A 505 2.97 -12.27 5.52
N GLY A 506 2.90 -11.44 4.47
CA GLY A 506 3.95 -11.25 3.46
C GLY A 506 5.22 -10.49 3.85
N PHE A 507 5.41 -10.10 5.12
CA PHE A 507 6.58 -9.32 5.57
C PHE A 507 7.76 -10.17 6.05
N PHE A 508 7.52 -11.43 6.41
CA PHE A 508 8.63 -12.36 6.55
C PHE A 508 9.17 -12.64 5.16
N ALA A 509 10.46 -12.37 4.97
CA ALA A 509 11.16 -12.90 3.82
C ALA A 509 10.87 -14.40 3.73
N ASP A 510 10.63 -14.89 2.52
CA ASP A 510 10.26 -16.29 2.31
C ASP A 510 11.30 -17.25 2.92
N ASP A 511 12.56 -16.82 3.05
CA ASP A 511 13.64 -17.53 3.76
C ASP A 511 13.34 -17.86 5.24
N PHE A 512 12.52 -17.06 5.92
CA PHE A 512 12.06 -17.34 7.29
C PHE A 512 10.71 -18.03 7.29
N LYS A 513 9.80 -17.60 6.41
CA LYS A 513 8.41 -18.06 6.39
C LYS A 513 8.29 -19.50 5.90
N LEU A 514 8.93 -19.85 4.79
CA LEU A 514 8.79 -21.16 4.16
C LEU A 514 9.31 -22.28 5.06
N PRO A 515 10.49 -22.19 5.71
CA PRO A 515 10.93 -23.24 6.63
C PRO A 515 9.99 -23.43 7.82
N LEU A 516 9.40 -22.34 8.33
CA LEU A 516 8.45 -22.42 9.44
C LEU A 516 7.13 -23.09 9.03
N LEU A 517 6.54 -22.68 7.90
CA LEU A 517 5.35 -23.34 7.35
C LEU A 517 5.61 -24.81 7.06
N ASP A 518 6.75 -25.12 6.44
CA ASP A 518 7.12 -26.48 6.11
C ASP A 518 7.23 -27.35 7.38
N GLN A 519 7.82 -26.82 8.46
CA GLN A 519 7.87 -27.50 9.76
C GLN A 519 6.49 -27.66 10.42
N LEU A 520 5.63 -26.64 10.34
CA LEU A 520 4.27 -26.66 10.88
C LEU A 520 3.40 -27.70 10.16
N TYR A 521 3.43 -27.71 8.83
CA TYR A 521 2.69 -28.70 8.02
C TYR A 521 3.27 -30.11 8.20
N ALA A 522 4.59 -30.26 8.31
CA ALA A 522 5.24 -31.53 8.66
C ALA A 522 4.93 -32.01 10.10
N GLY A 523 4.40 -31.15 10.97
CA GLY A 523 4.12 -31.47 12.37
C GLY A 523 5.38 -31.55 13.26
N THR A 524 6.45 -30.88 12.86
CA THR A 524 7.75 -30.86 13.57
C THR A 524 7.98 -29.61 14.41
N ALA A 525 7.25 -28.53 14.14
CA ALA A 525 7.21 -27.33 14.97
C ALA A 525 6.13 -27.44 16.05
N ASP A 526 6.48 -27.08 17.29
CA ASP A 526 5.52 -26.94 18.39
C ASP A 526 4.75 -25.64 18.17
N SER A 527 3.67 -25.68 17.38
CA SER A 527 2.83 -24.53 17.02
C SER A 527 2.45 -23.69 18.25
N GLN A 528 2.32 -24.33 19.42
CA GLN A 528 2.10 -23.67 20.70
C GLN A 528 3.17 -22.63 21.03
N LYS A 529 4.46 -22.90 20.81
CA LYS A 529 5.53 -21.93 21.08
C LYS A 529 5.46 -20.72 20.17
N LEU A 530 5.15 -20.93 18.90
CA LEU A 530 4.95 -19.85 17.94
C LEU A 530 3.76 -18.98 18.35
N ILE A 531 2.62 -19.62 18.65
CA ILE A 531 1.38 -18.95 19.08
C ILE A 531 1.60 -18.15 20.37
N LEU A 532 2.29 -18.73 21.35
CA LEU A 532 2.64 -18.06 22.61
C LEU A 532 3.58 -16.87 22.37
N GLY A 533 4.49 -16.95 21.41
CA GLY A 533 5.33 -15.83 20.99
C GLY A 533 4.55 -14.69 20.32
N LEU A 534 3.42 -15.00 19.69
CA LEU A 534 2.52 -14.02 19.06
C LEU A 534 1.46 -13.45 20.02
N GLN A 535 1.28 -14.05 21.20
CA GLN A 535 0.33 -13.55 22.20
C GLN A 535 0.74 -12.17 22.71
N LYS A 536 -0.19 -11.21 22.70
CA LYS A 536 0.08 -9.83 23.13
C LYS A 536 -0.29 -9.61 24.59
N SER A 537 0.55 -8.81 25.26
CA SER A 537 0.37 -8.45 26.67
C SER A 537 -0.71 -7.40 26.89
N MET A 538 -1.05 -6.63 25.85
CA MET A 538 -2.09 -5.61 25.87
C MET A 538 -3.06 -5.87 24.73
N SER A 539 -4.37 -5.85 25.04
CA SER A 539 -5.41 -5.75 24.02
C SER A 539 -5.60 -4.28 23.64
N PRO A 540 -5.49 -3.92 22.35
CA PRO A 540 -5.88 -2.63 21.83
C PRO A 540 -7.40 -2.48 21.90
N LYS A 541 -8.17 -3.57 22.00
CA LYS A 541 -9.61 -3.51 22.17
C LYS A 541 -10.07 -3.68 23.62
N ARG A 542 -10.26 -2.49 24.20
CA ARG A 542 -11.44 -2.06 24.99
C ARG A 542 -11.28 -2.01 26.52
N PRO A 543 -11.70 -0.87 27.12
CA PRO A 543 -12.71 -0.93 28.17
C PRO A 543 -14.03 -1.50 27.59
N LEU A 544 -14.19 -2.83 27.64
CA LEU A 544 -15.43 -3.63 27.44
C LEU A 544 -16.03 -3.76 26.01
N HIS A 545 -15.72 -4.88 25.32
CA HIS A 545 -16.38 -5.40 24.10
C HIS A 545 -17.88 -5.76 24.22
N ALA A 546 -18.75 -4.96 24.90
CA ALA A 546 -20.23 -5.05 24.72
C ALA A 546 -21.12 -3.78 24.83
N HIS A 547 -20.65 -2.52 24.76
CA HIS A 547 -21.54 -1.36 24.93
C HIS A 547 -21.72 -0.49 23.68
N ARG A 548 -22.99 -0.12 23.47
CA ARG A 548 -23.44 1.07 22.73
C ARG A 548 -22.48 2.25 23.01
N PRO A 549 -22.35 3.22 22.08
CA PRO A 549 -21.60 4.45 22.31
C PRO A 549 -21.89 4.99 23.72
N ILE A 550 -20.86 5.29 24.50
CA ILE A 550 -21.07 5.87 25.83
C ILE A 550 -21.76 7.20 25.60
N THR A 551 -23.00 7.33 26.07
CA THR A 551 -23.73 8.60 25.95
C THR A 551 -23.06 9.60 26.87
N MET A 552 -22.25 10.49 26.29
CA MET A 552 -21.58 11.53 27.04
C MET A 552 -22.61 12.54 27.58
N PRO A 553 -22.56 12.89 28.87
CA PRO A 553 -23.38 13.97 29.41
C PRO A 553 -23.11 15.25 28.62
N THR A 554 -24.18 15.95 28.23
CA THR A 554 -24.07 17.20 27.45
C THR A 554 -23.34 18.30 28.24
N ASP A 555 -23.36 18.21 29.56
CA ASP A 555 -22.78 19.11 30.55
C ASP A 555 -21.45 18.60 31.13
N VAL A 556 -20.82 17.57 30.54
CA VAL A 556 -19.51 17.08 31.03
C VAL A 556 -18.53 18.25 31.17
N ARG A 557 -17.83 18.29 32.31
CA ARG A 557 -16.85 19.33 32.60
C ARG A 557 -15.59 19.09 31.78
N ILE A 558 -15.17 20.14 31.06
CA ILE A 558 -13.98 20.16 30.22
C ILE A 558 -12.99 21.17 30.81
N VAL A 559 -11.84 20.67 31.22
CA VAL A 559 -10.71 21.48 31.72
C VAL A 559 -9.66 21.53 30.62
N HIS A 560 -9.56 22.69 29.98
CA HIS A 560 -8.53 22.98 29.00
C HIS A 560 -7.19 23.26 29.70
N VAL A 561 -6.10 22.74 29.15
CA VAL A 561 -4.74 22.90 29.67
C VAL A 561 -3.79 23.17 28.52
N ASN A 562 -2.91 24.15 28.69
CA ASN A 562 -1.80 24.40 27.79
C ASN A 562 -0.57 24.88 28.59
N PHE A 563 0.60 24.89 27.96
CA PHE A 563 1.86 25.24 28.61
C PHE A 563 2.71 26.18 27.75
N ALA A 564 3.30 27.18 28.40
CA ALA A 564 4.27 28.10 27.83
C ALA A 564 5.31 28.48 28.89
N ASP A 565 6.60 28.45 28.55
CA ASP A 565 7.68 28.81 29.47
C ASP A 565 8.76 29.58 28.72
N GLY A 566 8.80 30.91 28.89
CA GLY A 566 9.79 31.80 28.28
C GLY A 566 9.56 32.14 26.80
N CYS A 567 8.48 31.64 26.19
CA CYS A 567 7.98 32.08 24.89
C CYS A 567 6.50 31.73 24.71
N CYS A 568 5.82 32.47 23.83
CA CYS A 568 4.45 32.18 23.36
C CYS A 568 3.32 32.38 24.39
N GLU A 569 3.53 33.20 25.41
CA GLU A 569 2.53 33.48 26.45
C GLU A 569 1.29 34.22 25.92
N ALA A 570 1.45 35.08 24.91
CA ALA A 570 0.33 35.78 24.27
C ALA A 570 -0.61 34.79 23.55
N GLU A 571 -0.03 33.83 22.84
CA GLU A 571 -0.75 32.76 22.17
C GLU A 571 -1.42 31.83 23.18
N GLN A 572 -0.72 31.50 24.27
CA GLN A 572 -1.29 30.72 25.36
C GLN A 572 -2.54 31.38 25.95
N GLN A 573 -2.51 32.70 26.13
CA GLN A 573 -3.67 33.47 26.60
C GLN A 573 -4.81 33.42 25.58
N ARG A 574 -4.53 33.59 24.29
CA ARG A 574 -5.54 33.49 23.22
C ARG A 574 -6.13 32.09 23.09
N SER A 575 -5.30 31.05 23.19
CA SER A 575 -5.71 29.65 23.27
C SER A 575 -6.67 29.43 24.44
N SER A 576 -6.32 29.95 25.61
CA SER A 576 -7.14 29.87 26.82
C SER A 576 -8.48 30.61 26.69
N SER A 577 -8.47 31.82 26.14
CA SER A 577 -9.69 32.62 25.98
C SER A 577 -10.65 31.99 24.99
N THR A 578 -10.14 31.54 23.83
CA THR A 578 -10.95 30.89 22.80
C THR A 578 -11.46 29.52 23.28
N ALA A 579 -10.69 28.76 24.05
CA ALA A 579 -11.18 27.51 24.64
C ALA A 579 -12.41 27.72 25.53
N MET A 580 -12.38 28.76 26.39
CA MET A 580 -13.51 29.14 27.24
C MET A 580 -14.72 29.63 26.43
N GLU A 581 -14.48 30.45 25.41
CA GLU A 581 -15.52 30.93 24.49
C GLU A 581 -16.23 29.78 23.76
N PHE A 582 -15.46 28.79 23.32
CA PHE A 582 -15.95 27.66 22.51
C PHE A 582 -16.27 26.39 23.32
N GLY A 583 -16.46 26.52 24.64
CA GLY A 583 -17.19 25.52 25.43
C GLY A 583 -16.40 24.75 26.49
N ALA A 584 -15.12 25.07 26.72
CA ALA A 584 -14.41 24.64 27.91
C ALA A 584 -15.01 25.29 29.17
N ASN A 585 -15.04 24.56 30.28
CA ASN A 585 -15.55 25.07 31.55
C ASN A 585 -14.47 25.83 32.34
N GLU A 586 -13.22 25.45 32.12
CA GLU A 586 -12.04 26.02 32.77
C GLU A 586 -10.86 25.95 31.79
N SER A 587 -9.95 26.91 31.87
CA SER A 587 -8.68 26.89 31.16
C SER A 587 -7.52 27.16 32.11
N ARG A 588 -6.52 26.27 32.12
CA ARG A 588 -5.31 26.35 32.93
C ARG A 588 -4.12 26.68 32.05
N ALA A 589 -3.71 27.95 32.04
CA ALA A 589 -2.49 28.41 31.40
C ALA A 589 -1.29 28.15 32.32
N LEU A 590 -0.59 27.04 32.10
CA LEU A 590 0.53 26.59 32.94
C LEU A 590 1.87 27.09 32.39
N GLY A 591 2.86 27.24 33.26
CA GLY A 591 4.23 27.57 32.87
C GLY A 591 5.24 26.76 33.66
N GLY A 592 6.53 27.08 33.52
CA GLY A 592 7.62 26.34 34.12
C GLY A 592 7.40 25.99 35.60
N GLN A 593 6.86 26.91 36.40
CA GLN A 593 6.59 26.73 37.83
C GLN A 593 5.70 25.51 38.17
N PHE A 594 4.97 24.95 37.20
CA PHE A 594 4.17 23.75 37.39
C PHE A 594 4.99 22.45 37.46
N LEU A 595 6.18 22.46 36.84
CA LEU A 595 7.13 21.35 36.86
C LEU A 595 7.85 21.33 38.21
N ASP A 596 7.68 20.25 38.97
CA ASP A 596 8.31 20.13 40.29
C ASP A 596 9.84 19.96 40.20
N ALA A 597 10.51 20.19 41.32
CA ALA A 597 11.98 20.16 41.38
C ALA A 597 12.55 18.77 41.09
N GLU A 598 11.85 17.70 41.47
CA GLU A 598 12.29 16.32 41.23
C GLU A 598 12.27 15.98 39.75
N PHE A 599 11.15 16.26 39.07
CA PHE A 599 11.00 16.07 37.63
C PHE A 599 12.03 16.88 36.85
N ARG A 600 12.24 18.15 37.21
CA ARG A 600 13.25 19.01 36.59
C ARG A 600 14.65 18.43 36.75
N SER A 601 15.01 17.99 37.96
CA SER A 601 16.33 17.43 38.22
C SER A 601 16.56 16.12 37.46
N ARG A 602 15.57 15.24 37.40
CA ARG A 602 15.67 13.95 36.70
C ARG A 602 15.79 14.12 35.19
N ASN A 603 15.07 15.09 34.62
CA ASN A 603 14.97 15.31 33.18
C ASN A 603 15.78 16.51 32.68
N ALA A 604 16.69 17.07 33.48
CA ALA A 604 17.49 18.24 33.10
C ALA A 604 18.22 18.03 31.76
N HIS A 605 18.76 16.83 31.55
CA HIS A 605 19.43 16.47 30.29
C HIS A 605 18.51 16.49 29.06
N LEU A 606 17.20 16.31 29.21
CA LEU A 606 16.20 16.39 28.11
C LEU A 606 15.48 17.73 28.04
N LEU A 607 15.47 18.50 29.13
CA LEU A 607 14.87 19.84 29.20
C LEU A 607 15.83 20.91 28.68
N ASP A 608 17.12 20.78 28.99
CA ASP A 608 18.15 21.78 28.69
C ASP A 608 18.99 21.42 27.45
N TRP A 609 18.66 20.33 26.76
CA TRP A 609 19.41 19.85 25.60
C TRP A 609 19.40 20.86 24.46
N VAL A 610 20.57 21.33 24.02
CA VAL A 610 20.68 22.24 22.87
C VAL A 610 20.73 21.45 21.57
N ARG A 611 19.68 21.53 20.76
CA ARG A 611 19.55 20.83 19.48
C ARG A 611 20.39 21.51 18.41
N GLY A 612 21.37 20.80 17.87
CA GLY A 612 22.20 21.27 16.76
C GLY A 612 21.42 21.38 15.45
N SER A 613 21.88 22.23 14.52
CA SER A 613 21.22 22.43 13.22
C SER A 613 21.05 21.14 12.44
N GLU A 614 22.02 20.23 12.53
CA GLU A 614 22.00 18.91 11.87
C GLU A 614 20.84 18.02 12.32
N LEU A 615 20.44 18.10 13.60
CA LEU A 615 19.33 17.33 14.18
C LEU A 615 17.95 17.96 13.90
N THR A 616 17.93 19.23 13.48
CA THR A 616 16.69 20.00 13.21
C THR A 616 16.41 20.20 11.71
N ASN A 617 17.30 19.73 10.84
CA ASN A 617 17.14 19.84 9.38
C ASN A 617 15.86 19.12 8.92
N GLY A 618 14.97 19.85 8.26
CA GLY A 618 13.69 19.32 7.75
C GLY A 618 12.51 19.40 8.73
N LYS A 619 12.73 19.85 9.97
CA LYS A 619 11.64 20.18 10.91
C LYS A 619 11.25 21.65 10.76
N THR A 620 10.00 21.97 11.09
CA THR A 620 9.65 23.36 11.42
C THR A 620 10.54 23.81 12.59
N PRO A 621 10.99 25.09 12.65
CA PRO A 621 11.75 25.60 13.78
C PRO A 621 10.91 25.51 15.06
N SER A 622 11.04 24.38 15.75
CA SER A 622 10.57 24.11 17.09
C SER A 622 11.79 24.25 18.00
N GLY A 623 11.60 24.60 19.28
CA GLY A 623 12.64 25.21 20.13
C GLY A 623 14.03 24.55 20.02
N LYS A 624 15.09 25.37 19.99
CA LYS A 624 16.49 24.91 19.99
C LYS A 624 16.89 24.18 21.28
N VAL A 625 16.01 24.13 22.27
CA VAL A 625 16.28 23.63 23.61
C VAL A 625 15.18 22.64 24.03
N GLY A 626 15.59 21.43 24.38
CA GLY A 626 14.78 20.37 24.97
C GLY A 626 13.92 19.54 24.00
N TYR A 627 13.31 18.48 24.55
CA TYR A 627 12.57 17.44 23.81
C TYR A 627 11.10 17.28 24.22
N TYR A 628 10.49 18.31 24.80
CA TYR A 628 9.06 18.28 25.18
C TYR A 628 8.65 17.21 26.22
N VAL A 629 9.60 16.59 26.94
CA VAL A 629 9.33 15.62 28.03
C VAL A 629 8.38 16.17 29.11
N TRP A 630 8.28 17.48 29.25
CA TRP A 630 7.34 18.15 30.15
C TRP A 630 5.86 17.96 29.73
N LYS A 631 5.56 17.74 28.45
CA LYS A 631 4.18 17.64 27.93
C LYS A 631 3.41 16.46 28.53
N PRO A 632 3.90 15.21 28.46
CA PRO A 632 3.25 14.08 29.16
C PRO A 632 3.11 14.32 30.66
N TYR A 633 4.12 14.91 31.30
CA TYR A 633 4.08 15.22 32.73
C TYR A 633 2.95 16.19 33.09
N VAL A 634 2.77 17.26 32.31
CA VAL A 634 1.72 18.26 32.55
C VAL A 634 0.32 17.65 32.42
N VAL A 635 0.09 16.87 31.35
CA VAL A 635 -1.19 16.20 31.11
C VAL A 635 -1.48 15.17 32.21
N LEU A 636 -0.49 14.33 32.56
CA LEU A 636 -0.60 13.32 33.61
C LEU A 636 -0.91 13.94 34.98
N LYS A 637 -0.18 14.99 35.37
CA LYS A 637 -0.37 15.67 36.66
C LYS A 637 -1.74 16.35 36.74
N THR A 638 -2.23 16.88 35.62
CA THR A 638 -3.59 17.43 35.56
C THR A 638 -4.66 16.35 35.69
N LEU A 639 -4.51 15.21 35.01
CA LEU A 639 -5.42 14.07 35.20
C LEU A 639 -5.40 13.53 36.63
N LYS A 640 -4.24 13.53 37.30
CA LYS A 640 -4.10 13.09 38.70
C LYS A 640 -4.56 14.13 39.73
N ASP A 641 -4.84 15.37 39.32
CA ASP A 641 -5.35 16.41 40.22
C ASP A 641 -6.67 15.96 40.88
N PRO A 642 -6.77 15.95 42.23
CA PRO A 642 -7.99 15.62 42.96
C PRO A 642 -9.19 16.51 42.62
N ALA A 643 -8.97 17.73 42.10
CA ALA A 643 -10.03 18.64 41.66
C ALA A 643 -10.66 18.25 40.31
N ILE A 644 -10.05 17.31 39.57
CA ILE A 644 -10.61 16.71 38.36
C ILE A 644 -11.34 15.43 38.77
N GLN A 645 -12.64 15.36 38.55
CA GLN A 645 -13.45 14.20 38.92
C GLN A 645 -13.32 13.08 37.87
N TRP A 646 -13.63 11.84 38.28
CA TRP A 646 -13.68 10.73 37.33
C TRP A 646 -14.68 11.03 36.21
N ASN A 647 -14.32 10.65 34.98
CA ASN A 647 -15.04 10.92 33.75
C ASN A 647 -15.08 12.39 33.27
N GLU A 648 -14.47 13.34 33.99
CA GLU A 648 -14.23 14.68 33.45
C GLU A 648 -13.15 14.66 32.36
N ILE A 649 -13.14 15.68 31.51
CA ILE A 649 -12.26 15.76 30.35
C ILE A 649 -11.12 16.74 30.61
N VAL A 650 -9.89 16.29 30.40
CA VAL A 650 -8.71 17.13 30.24
C VAL A 650 -8.46 17.29 28.74
N LEU A 651 -8.52 18.53 28.25
CA LEU A 651 -8.24 18.90 26.87
C LEU A 651 -6.89 19.62 26.83
N TRP A 652 -5.88 18.94 26.29
CA TRP A 652 -4.58 19.54 26.03
C TRP A 652 -4.58 20.28 24.69
N THR A 653 -3.96 21.46 24.63
CA THR A 653 -3.51 22.04 23.37
C THR A 653 -2.11 22.65 23.47
N ASP A 654 -1.37 22.65 22.36
CA ASP A 654 -0.18 23.49 22.24
C ASP A 654 -0.59 24.98 22.31
N ALA A 655 0.26 25.83 22.89
CA ALA A 655 -0.05 27.25 23.12
C ALA A 655 -0.46 28.01 21.84
N GLY A 656 0.02 27.59 20.66
CA GLY A 656 -0.30 28.19 19.36
C GLY A 656 -1.61 27.72 18.71
N VAL A 657 -2.42 26.91 19.40
CA VAL A 657 -3.71 26.40 18.91
C VAL A 657 -4.85 27.25 19.47
N HIS A 658 -5.71 27.75 18.59
CA HIS A 658 -6.86 28.59 18.97
C HIS A 658 -8.16 27.97 18.48
N PHE A 659 -9.21 28.03 19.30
CA PHE A 659 -10.53 27.51 18.94
C PHE A 659 -11.29 28.51 18.08
N ILE A 660 -12.02 28.01 17.09
CA ILE A 660 -12.84 28.80 16.15
C ILE A 660 -14.29 28.31 16.06
N SER A 661 -14.61 27.20 16.73
CA SER A 661 -15.94 26.56 16.71
C SER A 661 -16.16 25.77 18.02
N PRO A 662 -17.42 25.59 18.48
CA PRO A 662 -17.71 24.87 19.71
C PRO A 662 -17.09 23.46 19.75
N LEU A 663 -16.30 23.14 20.77
CA LEU A 663 -15.51 21.89 20.86
C LEU A 663 -16.26 20.67 21.42
N ARG A 664 -17.45 20.88 22.02
CA ARG A 664 -18.23 19.81 22.66
C ARG A 664 -18.63 18.66 21.70
N PRO A 665 -19.01 18.90 20.44
CA PRO A 665 -19.25 17.83 19.47
C PRO A 665 -18.02 16.94 19.27
N LEU A 666 -16.83 17.54 19.08
CA LEU A 666 -15.57 16.80 18.93
C LEU A 666 -15.31 15.89 20.15
N VAL A 667 -15.48 16.42 21.36
CA VAL A 667 -15.31 15.64 22.61
C VAL A 667 -16.31 14.49 22.70
N ARG A 668 -17.59 14.76 22.40
CA ARG A 668 -18.64 13.74 22.44
C ARG A 668 -18.36 12.62 21.46
N ASP A 669 -18.07 12.96 20.21
CA ASP A 669 -18.00 12.00 19.12
C ASP A 669 -16.79 11.06 19.29
N TYR A 670 -15.63 11.61 19.66
CA TYR A 670 -14.40 10.82 19.78
C TYR A 670 -14.25 10.10 21.12
N LEU A 671 -14.73 10.66 22.23
CA LEU A 671 -14.69 9.97 23.52
C LEU A 671 -15.90 9.05 23.74
N ALA A 672 -16.92 9.05 22.88
CA ALA A 672 -17.99 8.04 22.95
C ALA A 672 -17.47 6.60 22.75
N HIS A 673 -16.32 6.47 22.09
CA HIS A 673 -15.71 5.19 21.70
C HIS A 673 -14.36 4.92 22.37
N GLY A 674 -13.86 5.81 23.23
CA GLY A 674 -12.57 5.65 23.91
C GLY A 674 -12.33 6.66 25.03
N ASP A 675 -11.24 6.48 25.77
CA ASP A 675 -10.86 7.36 26.88
C ASP A 675 -9.87 8.46 26.46
N VAL A 676 -9.16 8.26 25.36
CA VAL A 676 -8.20 9.22 24.81
C VAL A 676 -8.42 9.34 23.29
N SER A 677 -8.30 10.56 22.75
CA SER A 677 -8.32 10.80 21.31
C SER A 677 -7.44 11.99 20.96
N ALA A 678 -6.86 12.00 19.76
CA ALA A 678 -5.93 13.01 19.27
C ALA A 678 -5.95 13.07 17.74
N THR A 679 -5.21 14.00 17.13
CA THR A 679 -5.24 14.21 15.68
C THR A 679 -4.37 13.22 14.92
N GLN A 680 -4.89 12.58 13.89
CA GLN A 680 -4.09 11.84 12.90
C GLN A 680 -3.51 12.77 11.83
N THR A 681 -2.21 12.67 11.58
CA THR A 681 -1.48 13.44 10.57
C THR A 681 -1.30 12.65 9.27
N PRO A 682 -1.06 13.28 8.11
CA PRO A 682 -0.77 12.54 6.88
C PRO A 682 0.63 11.86 6.85
N MET A 683 1.45 12.01 7.88
CA MET A 683 2.81 11.43 7.93
C MET A 683 2.76 9.96 8.35
N MET A 684 3.48 9.07 7.69
CA MET A 684 3.58 7.65 8.08
C MET A 684 4.59 7.46 9.21
N GLU A 685 4.34 6.54 10.15
CA GLU A 685 5.28 6.29 11.25
C GLU A 685 6.68 5.92 10.77
N CYS A 686 6.81 5.07 9.75
CA CYS A 686 8.10 4.67 9.20
C CYS A 686 8.93 5.84 8.66
N ASP A 687 8.28 6.93 8.23
CA ASP A 687 8.95 8.12 7.71
C ASP A 687 9.40 9.06 8.83
N VAL A 688 8.71 9.05 9.98
CA VAL A 688 8.86 10.07 11.04
C VAL A 688 9.14 9.55 12.46
N THR A 689 9.38 8.25 12.62
CA THR A 689 9.71 7.60 13.90
C THR A 689 10.94 6.73 13.72
N LYS A 690 11.96 6.90 14.58
CA LYS A 690 13.21 6.13 14.51
C LYS A 690 13.00 4.71 15.02
N ARG A 691 13.82 3.76 14.52
CA ARG A 691 13.69 2.33 14.79
C ARG A 691 13.71 1.99 16.28
N ASP A 692 14.61 2.61 17.04
CA ASP A 692 14.74 2.35 18.48
C ASP A 692 13.44 2.60 19.26
N ALA A 693 12.66 3.63 18.88
CA ALA A 693 11.38 3.91 19.52
C ALA A 693 10.37 2.77 19.30
N PHE A 694 10.32 2.20 18.09
CA PHE A 694 9.48 1.03 17.82
C PHE A 694 9.92 -0.18 18.65
N LEU A 695 11.22 -0.46 18.72
CA LEU A 695 11.76 -1.62 19.42
C LEU A 695 11.56 -1.52 20.94
N LEU A 696 11.91 -0.37 21.54
CA LEU A 696 11.82 -0.16 22.99
C LEU A 696 10.37 -0.10 23.49
N LEU A 697 9.43 0.32 22.64
CA LEU A 697 8.01 0.34 22.95
C LEU A 697 7.28 -0.94 22.52
N ASP A 698 7.98 -1.93 21.96
CA ASP A 698 7.38 -3.13 21.40
C ASP A 698 6.21 -2.76 20.47
N ALA A 699 6.50 -1.91 19.49
CA ALA A 699 5.55 -1.36 18.53
C ALA A 699 5.99 -1.62 17.08
N ASP A 700 6.98 -2.48 16.90
CA ASP A 700 7.60 -2.79 15.63
C ASP A 700 6.77 -3.78 14.78
N TYR A 701 5.53 -3.39 14.53
CA TYR A 701 4.52 -4.17 13.83
C TYR A 701 4.02 -3.42 12.62
N GLU A 702 3.74 -4.13 11.53
CA GLU A 702 3.37 -3.53 10.26
C GLU A 702 2.14 -2.62 10.36
N SER A 703 1.14 -3.07 11.12
CA SER A 703 -0.04 -2.29 11.44
C SER A 703 0.23 -1.00 12.21
N ILE A 704 1.41 -0.83 12.79
CA ILE A 704 1.84 0.42 13.39
C ILE A 704 2.75 1.18 12.42
N ILE A 705 3.75 0.51 11.86
CA ILE A 705 4.79 1.07 10.97
C ILE A 705 4.17 1.82 9.78
N ARG A 706 3.16 1.22 9.12
CA ARG A 706 2.51 1.78 7.92
C ARG A 706 1.22 2.53 8.20
N THR A 707 1.06 3.03 9.41
CA THR A 707 -0.07 3.92 9.73
C THR A 707 0.39 5.35 9.88
N ASN A 708 -0.55 6.24 9.68
CA ASN A 708 -0.39 7.65 9.92
C ASN A 708 -0.07 7.94 11.40
N GLN A 709 0.85 8.87 11.67
CA GLN A 709 1.25 9.27 13.01
C GLN A 709 0.17 10.15 13.66
N ILE A 710 -0.01 9.98 14.97
CA ILE A 710 -0.92 10.73 15.81
C ILE A 710 -0.17 11.91 16.46
N ALA A 711 -0.65 13.12 16.20
CA ALA A 711 -0.08 14.36 16.71
C ALA A 711 -0.48 14.66 18.16
N THR A 712 0.44 15.26 18.90
CA THR A 712 0.25 15.64 20.33
C THR A 712 -0.16 17.10 20.52
N GLY A 713 -0.45 17.83 19.44
CA GLY A 713 -0.82 19.26 19.50
C GLY A 713 -2.23 19.53 20.05
N ILE A 714 -3.12 18.53 20.01
CA ILE A 714 -4.42 18.54 20.67
C ILE A 714 -4.75 17.12 21.16
N ILE A 715 -5.04 16.97 22.45
CA ILE A 715 -5.33 15.67 23.07
C ILE A 715 -6.58 15.79 23.93
N LEU A 716 -7.54 14.90 23.68
CA LEU A 716 -8.73 14.71 24.49
C LEU A 716 -8.48 13.53 25.42
N ALA A 717 -8.59 13.72 26.73
CA ALA A 717 -8.44 12.63 27.70
C ALA A 717 -9.55 12.69 28.74
N ARG A 718 -10.39 11.65 28.79
CA ARG A 718 -11.31 11.41 29.91
C ARG A 718 -10.51 10.88 31.08
N LYS A 719 -10.69 11.43 32.28
CA LYS A 719 -10.07 10.88 33.49
C LYS A 719 -10.64 9.49 33.79
N THR A 720 -9.85 8.47 33.52
CA THR A 720 -10.10 7.05 33.82
C THR A 720 -8.81 6.38 34.26
N PRO A 721 -8.87 5.20 34.91
CA PRO A 721 -7.64 4.45 35.19
C PRO A 721 -6.83 4.12 33.94
N LEU A 722 -7.50 3.93 32.78
CA LEU A 722 -6.84 3.62 31.53
C LEU A 722 -6.08 4.83 30.96
N SER A 723 -6.71 6.01 30.92
CA SER A 723 -6.05 7.22 30.43
C SER A 723 -4.89 7.65 31.33
N ILE A 724 -5.01 7.48 32.65
CA ILE A 724 -3.90 7.74 33.58
C ILE A 724 -2.72 6.81 33.27
N ARG A 725 -2.96 5.49 33.14
CA ARG A 725 -1.89 4.53 32.79
C ARG A 725 -1.25 4.85 31.44
N PHE A 726 -2.05 5.24 30.44
CA PHE A 726 -1.53 5.65 29.15
C PHE A 726 -0.58 6.85 29.27
N MET A 727 -0.96 7.87 30.03
CA MET A 727 -0.11 9.06 30.24
C MET A 727 1.14 8.74 31.09
N GLU A 728 1.07 7.75 31.99
CA GLU A 728 2.26 7.23 32.70
C GLU A 728 3.24 6.54 31.75
N HIS A 729 2.74 5.70 30.84
CA HIS A 729 3.59 5.05 29.82
C HIS A 729 4.17 6.07 28.84
N TRP A 730 3.39 7.08 28.44
CA TRP A 730 3.90 8.16 27.58
C TRP A 730 5.00 8.96 28.28
N LEU A 731 4.81 9.31 29.56
CA LEU A 731 5.86 9.96 30.34
C LEU A 731 7.12 9.09 30.42
N ALA A 732 6.99 7.81 30.81
CA ALA A 732 8.12 6.91 30.92
C ALA A 732 8.89 6.74 29.59
N ALA A 733 8.17 6.65 28.46
CA ALA A 733 8.77 6.61 27.14
C ALA A 733 9.53 7.90 26.80
N CYS A 734 8.97 9.05 27.15
CA CYS A 734 9.59 10.34 26.93
C CYS A 734 10.78 10.63 27.85
N GLU A 735 10.93 9.91 28.97
CA GLU A 735 12.11 10.00 29.85
C GLU A 735 13.29 9.14 29.34
N ASP A 736 13.11 8.32 28.30
CA ASP A 736 14.20 7.56 27.64
C ASP A 736 14.74 8.33 26.42
N GLU A 737 16.01 8.77 26.50
CA GLU A 737 16.66 9.51 25.41
C GLU A 737 16.72 8.72 24.10
N ARG A 738 16.78 7.38 24.16
CA ARG A 738 16.80 6.51 22.99
C ARG A 738 15.44 6.46 22.31
N ILE A 739 14.38 6.91 22.97
CA ILE A 739 13.05 7.01 22.39
C ILE A 739 12.79 8.43 21.89
N ILE A 740 12.99 9.46 22.71
CA ILE A 740 12.48 10.82 22.45
C ILE A 740 13.41 11.73 21.61
N THR A 741 14.71 11.42 21.52
CA THR A 741 15.66 12.32 20.84
C THR A 741 15.90 11.91 19.39
N GLU A 742 16.49 12.77 18.56
CA GLU A 742 16.94 12.39 17.20
C GLU A 742 18.35 11.82 17.16
N THR A 743 18.93 11.44 18.31
CA THR A 743 20.19 10.71 18.27
C THR A 743 20.00 9.41 17.46
N PRO A 744 20.99 9.01 16.63
CA PRO A 744 20.89 7.81 15.82
C PRO A 744 20.50 6.58 16.65
N SER A 745 19.72 5.68 16.04
CA SER A 745 19.34 4.40 16.63
C SER A 745 20.57 3.58 17.04
N VAL A 746 20.58 3.01 18.25
CA VAL A 746 21.72 2.30 18.86
C VAL A 746 21.49 0.81 19.07
N LEU A 747 20.29 0.29 18.81
CA LEU A 747 19.96 -1.12 19.05
C LEU A 747 20.41 -2.08 17.93
N GLY A 748 21.21 -1.62 16.96
CA GLY A 748 21.77 -2.46 15.91
C GLY A 748 20.83 -2.78 14.75
N HIS A 749 19.66 -2.13 14.70
CA HIS A 749 18.72 -2.21 13.58
C HIS A 749 18.73 -0.89 12.80
N PRO A 750 18.88 -0.90 11.47
CA PRO A 750 18.81 0.32 10.67
C PRO A 750 17.39 0.90 10.72
N ASP A 751 17.29 2.23 10.63
CA ASP A 751 16.01 2.89 10.40
C ASP A 751 15.40 2.47 9.05
N TYR A 752 14.10 2.67 8.89
CA TYR A 752 13.38 2.27 7.68
C TYR A 752 13.91 3.01 6.43
N PRO A 753 13.85 2.41 5.23
CA PRO A 753 14.39 3.01 4.01
C PRO A 753 13.89 4.42 3.68
N HIS A 754 12.69 4.80 4.15
CA HIS A 754 12.07 6.10 3.92
C HIS A 754 12.11 7.04 5.14
N PHE A 755 12.78 6.64 6.22
CA PHE A 755 12.93 7.45 7.42
C PHE A 755 13.58 8.80 7.10
N ARG A 756 12.94 9.90 7.53
CA ARG A 756 13.35 11.27 7.22
C ARG A 756 13.86 12.01 8.45
N HIS A 757 13.11 11.92 9.54
CA HIS A 757 13.41 12.58 10.82
C HIS A 757 12.58 11.92 11.92
N HIS A 758 12.89 12.17 13.19
CA HIS A 758 12.13 11.63 14.32
C HIS A 758 11.23 12.72 14.94
N ASN A 759 9.99 12.44 15.34
CA ASN A 759 9.05 13.45 15.88
C ASN A 759 8.95 13.53 17.42
N ASP A 760 10.03 13.18 18.11
CA ASP A 760 10.19 13.41 19.55
C ASP A 760 9.06 12.81 20.41
N ASP A 761 8.42 13.59 21.30
CA ASP A 761 7.33 13.14 22.18
C ASP A 761 6.12 12.57 21.40
N GLN A 762 5.91 13.06 20.18
CA GLN A 762 4.82 12.65 19.31
C GLN A 762 5.00 11.22 18.80
N SER A 763 6.23 10.81 18.50
CA SER A 763 6.52 9.43 18.12
C SER A 763 6.20 8.47 19.26
N ALA A 764 6.64 8.78 20.49
CA ALA A 764 6.32 7.97 21.67
C ALA A 764 4.80 7.89 21.93
N PHE A 765 4.11 9.04 21.88
CA PHE A 765 2.66 9.12 22.05
C PHE A 765 1.94 8.25 21.01
N SER A 766 2.30 8.40 19.73
CA SER A 766 1.59 7.77 18.63
C SER A 766 1.72 6.24 18.64
N LEU A 767 2.92 5.72 18.90
CA LEU A 767 3.14 4.28 19.05
C LEU A 767 2.31 3.71 20.21
N LEU A 768 2.34 4.36 21.37
CA LEU A 768 1.54 3.94 22.52
C LEU A 768 0.04 4.08 22.25
N PHE A 769 -0.41 5.16 21.60
CA PHE A 769 -1.82 5.42 21.29
C PHE A 769 -2.42 4.26 20.49
N LYS A 770 -1.67 3.74 19.52
CA LYS A 770 -2.03 2.57 18.71
C LYS A 770 -1.99 1.27 19.52
N LYS A 771 -0.99 1.09 20.38
CA LYS A 771 -0.94 -0.07 21.30
C LYS A 771 -2.13 -0.14 22.25
N TYR A 772 -2.66 1.00 22.65
CA TYR A 772 -3.85 1.12 23.49
C TYR A 772 -5.17 1.06 22.67
N GLY A 773 -5.08 1.03 21.34
CA GLY A 773 -6.22 0.98 20.41
C GLY A 773 -7.18 2.18 20.52
N PHE A 774 -6.65 3.36 20.83
CA PHE A 774 -7.44 4.59 20.82
C PHE A 774 -7.76 5.04 19.39
N HIS A 775 -8.85 5.79 19.24
CA HIS A 775 -9.31 6.29 17.94
C HIS A 775 -8.94 7.76 17.75
N PRO A 776 -8.24 8.12 16.66
CA PRO A 776 -7.90 9.50 16.38
C PRO A 776 -9.01 10.19 15.58
N PHE A 777 -9.03 11.52 15.61
CA PHE A 777 -9.77 12.34 14.65
C PHE A 777 -8.84 12.83 13.53
N LEU A 778 -9.40 13.04 12.34
CA LEU A 778 -8.61 13.43 11.17
C LEU A 778 -8.16 14.89 11.27
N GLN A 779 -7.05 15.21 10.60
CA GLN A 779 -6.59 16.59 10.50
C GLN A 779 -7.67 17.54 9.91
N ALA A 780 -8.40 17.09 8.89
CA ALA A 780 -9.46 17.89 8.29
C ALA A 780 -10.61 18.18 9.28
N GLU A 781 -10.94 17.24 10.16
CA GLU A 781 -11.94 17.44 11.20
C GLU A 781 -11.44 18.36 12.30
N ARG A 782 -10.18 18.19 12.74
CA ARG A 782 -9.53 19.11 13.67
C ARG A 782 -9.66 20.56 13.19
N ASP A 783 -9.40 20.79 11.90
CA ASP A 783 -9.37 22.12 11.30
C ASP A 783 -10.76 22.80 11.24
N LEU A 784 -11.85 22.07 11.51
CA LEU A 784 -13.19 22.65 11.73
C LEU A 784 -13.33 23.31 13.11
N TYR A 785 -12.51 22.91 14.09
CA TYR A 785 -12.62 23.36 15.48
C TYR A 785 -11.51 24.29 15.91
N VAL A 786 -10.30 24.11 15.37
CA VAL A 786 -9.13 24.88 15.78
C VAL A 786 -8.28 25.35 14.59
N VAL A 787 -7.55 26.43 14.80
CA VAL A 787 -6.52 26.92 13.88
C VAL A 787 -5.18 26.96 14.59
N ALA A 788 -4.17 26.35 13.99
CA ALA A 788 -2.77 26.50 14.38
C ALA A 788 -2.18 27.75 13.72
N ALA A 789 -2.57 28.94 14.19
CA ALA A 789 -2.38 30.21 13.47
C ALA A 789 -0.92 30.49 13.08
N ARG A 790 0.04 30.19 13.97
CA ARG A 790 1.47 30.31 13.67
C ARG A 790 1.91 29.37 12.55
N ASN A 791 1.46 28.12 12.56
CA ASN A 791 1.82 27.12 11.54
C ASN A 791 1.16 27.43 10.18
N ALA A 792 -0.09 27.89 10.19
CA ALA A 792 -0.78 28.35 8.99
C ALA A 792 -0.07 29.58 8.38
N ALA A 793 0.29 30.58 9.19
CA ALA A 793 1.00 31.76 8.72
C ALA A 793 2.40 31.43 8.15
N LYS A 794 3.12 30.52 8.82
CA LYS A 794 4.39 29.97 8.32
C LYS A 794 4.22 29.27 6.98
N PHE A 795 3.17 28.46 6.83
CA PHE A 795 2.87 27.76 5.59
C PHE A 795 2.51 28.72 4.47
N VAL A 796 1.66 29.71 4.74
CA VAL A 796 1.30 30.77 3.77
C VAL A 796 2.55 31.54 3.34
N ALA A 797 3.39 31.99 4.28
CA ALA A 797 4.63 32.70 3.94
C ALA A 797 5.58 31.85 3.08
N ALA A 798 5.73 30.56 3.38
CA ALA A 798 6.53 29.63 2.59
C ALA A 798 5.92 29.37 1.20
N SER A 799 4.59 29.23 1.13
CA SER A 799 3.84 29.04 -0.11
C SER A 799 3.91 30.27 -1.01
N ASP A 800 3.78 31.47 -0.44
CA ASP A 800 3.88 32.73 -1.15
C ASP A 800 5.31 32.96 -1.67
N ALA A 801 6.32 32.67 -0.84
CA ALA A 801 7.71 32.72 -1.27
C ALA A 801 7.98 31.74 -2.42
N PHE A 802 7.47 30.50 -2.32
CA PHE A 802 7.57 29.50 -3.38
C PHE A 802 6.87 29.94 -4.68
N ALA A 803 5.64 30.47 -4.58
CA ALA A 803 4.90 30.99 -5.72
C ALA A 803 5.60 32.17 -6.41
N LEU A 804 6.44 32.90 -5.66
CA LEU A 804 7.27 34.00 -6.15
C LEU A 804 8.69 33.56 -6.56
N GLY A 805 9.01 32.26 -6.53
CA GLY A 805 10.32 31.72 -6.88
C GLY A 805 11.44 32.10 -5.89
N LYS A 806 11.11 32.35 -4.63
CA LYS A 806 12.03 32.76 -3.56
C LYS A 806 12.10 31.70 -2.47
N SER A 807 13.26 31.59 -1.81
CA SER A 807 13.39 30.88 -0.54
C SER A 807 12.91 31.79 0.60
N CYS A 808 12.09 31.26 1.51
CA CYS A 808 11.70 31.95 2.73
C CYS A 808 12.81 31.78 3.78
N SER A 809 13.41 32.88 4.24
CA SER A 809 14.41 32.82 5.31
C SER A 809 13.78 32.48 6.66
N GLN A 810 14.57 31.94 7.58
CA GLN A 810 14.08 31.58 8.92
C GLN A 810 13.59 32.79 9.72
N ASP A 811 14.15 33.98 9.51
CA ASP A 811 13.71 35.21 10.16
C ASP A 811 12.36 35.69 9.61
N GLU A 812 12.12 35.59 8.30
CA GLU A 812 10.80 35.83 7.70
C GLU A 812 9.76 34.83 8.20
N TYR A 813 10.17 33.56 8.37
CA TYR A 813 9.36 32.48 8.90
C TYR A 813 8.91 32.75 10.35
N ILE A 814 9.81 33.22 11.20
CA ILE A 814 9.54 33.59 12.60
C ILE A 814 8.73 34.90 12.66
N SER A 815 9.03 35.87 11.80
CA SER A 815 8.30 37.15 11.72
C SER A 815 6.84 36.94 11.31
N ALA A 816 6.56 36.13 10.29
CA ALA A 816 5.19 35.78 9.88
C ALA A 816 4.43 35.06 11.01
N ALA A 817 5.09 34.14 11.71
CA ALA A 817 4.50 33.46 12.87
C ALA A 817 4.15 34.43 14.01
N ASN A 818 5.05 35.37 14.33
CA ASN A 818 4.84 36.37 15.38
C ASN A 818 3.78 37.43 14.99
N ALA A 819 3.68 37.78 13.70
CA ALA A 819 2.64 38.66 13.20
C ALA A 819 1.25 38.02 13.34
N ALA A 820 1.11 36.73 13.03
CA ALA A 820 -0.15 35.99 13.21
C ALA A 820 -0.55 35.78 14.69
N ALA A 821 0.42 35.88 15.60
CA ALA A 821 0.19 35.84 17.05
C ALA A 821 -0.25 37.19 17.63
N SER A 822 -0.08 38.30 16.90
CA SER A 822 -0.51 39.63 17.32
C SER A 822 -2.04 39.77 17.18
N PRO A 823 -2.72 40.50 18.10
CA PRO A 823 -4.18 40.54 18.21
C PRO A 823 -4.90 41.12 16.99
#